data_AF-A0A1G0HWY6-F1
#
_entry.id   AF-A0A1G0HWY6-F1
#
_cell.length_a   1.000
_cell.length_b   1.000
_cell.length_c   1.000
_cell.angle_alpha   90.00
_cell.angle_beta   90.00
_cell.angle_gamma   90.00
#
_symmetry.space_group_name_H-M   'P 1'
#
loop_
_entity.id
_entity.type
_entity.pdbx_description
1 polymer ?
#
loop_
_entity_poly.entity_id
_entity_poly.type
_entity_poly.pdbx_seq_one_letter_code
_entity_poly.pdbx_strand_id
1 'polypeptide(L)'
;MSLVRERSQVGVSLQAIETQRPLLIGTSGGAGCNVAIEAIAHTLREAGVVLPEHTPRLLKDEKYDSFGRALLTASFFMNDIPGISASIAAATGLTNYPVIPDRKTLRREMIAINKGQLNVAGQPKKRCYIDMLLDVYGDGYLFVAIYNILIRRTKPKQSKNMVDQQTAFEGRYYQTVKQFIFNQLNVARIAGTPYTEIITTQMISLDAICSAVIEYNNMHSATVAVYQYMSDIMTSGAQHYIHALSRLHTIERSILHLRGINLNDSSLALLDNTNRPFASIQEISLHKNPMIRPAFNNTPLQDSLSIDQVVVKIQRSDAADYEIVIQSHEKIASVMLSSVGGDDTVDCAGLLAQLTQDQQCQYEKIFVFCGANTALKKRLQQLNLQLTWRAIFLGLRELSSIIILDHQDDVRVASILTRSDLTILHGGMVITEEMALKHHKDQRFFFHHSKDDHGKLTTGLPWEDASIDYFIDHVRSQHGIAWAKKGTIDMLCAELSGQSPRASIRLLDELSRYIARCEQSSSDGTLAMQQLNQSMCKLLQILQKDIDSQITRGVSENKICRHVSYKLANKTMQFIGKFHYLLAKQVSMNESNNQHLVLKAQMLELAKEYDEDCYQLAHGSRFSKSIVLVLVAAVGVALGMVIGGGVGMIAGAWTGPGAVVSAIAGLVSGAYTGAALGLTISATLTGVATAAVAANRASFFHAKPMECAARATQSEISKYRLQG
;
A
#
# COMPACT_ATOMS: atom_id res chain seq x y z
N MET A 1 31.83 16.09 3.80
CA MET A 1 33.10 16.53 4.44
C MET A 1 33.64 15.59 5.55
N SER A 2 32.85 14.73 6.20
CA SER A 2 33.35 13.86 7.30
C SER A 2 34.18 12.65 6.83
N LEU A 3 33.85 12.02 5.68
CA LEU A 3 34.66 10.95 5.08
C LEU A 3 36.05 11.41 4.61
N VAL A 4 36.16 12.67 4.18
CA VAL A 4 37.43 13.32 3.86
C VAL A 4 38.21 13.68 5.14
N ARG A 5 37.52 14.05 6.23
CA ARG A 5 38.16 14.38 7.51
C ARG A 5 38.64 13.15 8.32
N GLU A 6 37.93 12.04 8.25
CA GLU A 6 38.39 10.78 8.83
C GLU A 6 39.59 10.21 8.05
N ARG A 7 39.65 10.45 6.73
CA ARG A 7 40.80 10.08 5.87
C ARG A 7 41.96 11.07 5.95
N SER A 8 41.72 12.33 6.33
CA SER A 8 42.79 13.30 6.65
C SER A 8 43.44 13.05 8.01
N GLN A 9 42.75 12.39 8.95
CA GLN A 9 43.38 11.89 10.18
C GLN A 9 44.23 10.63 9.95
N VAL A 10 44.11 9.98 8.79
CA VAL A 10 44.92 8.82 8.37
C VAL A 10 45.95 9.18 7.27
N GLY A 11 46.11 10.46 6.91
CA GLY A 11 47.15 10.87 5.96
C GLY A 11 46.97 10.31 4.54
N VAL A 12 45.74 10.11 4.07
CA VAL A 12 45.48 9.66 2.69
C VAL A 12 45.73 10.84 1.73
N SER A 13 46.76 10.74 0.89
CA SER A 13 47.11 11.78 -0.09
C SER A 13 46.02 11.97 -1.14
N LEU A 14 45.90 13.16 -1.73
CA LEU A 14 44.96 13.44 -2.83
C LEU A 14 45.14 12.47 -4.03
N GLN A 15 46.36 11.97 -4.27
CA GLN A 15 46.64 10.93 -5.26
C GLN A 15 45.95 9.59 -4.95
N ALA A 16 45.72 9.26 -3.68
CA ALA A 16 45.03 8.03 -3.29
C ALA A 16 43.50 8.09 -3.47
N ILE A 17 42.93 9.29 -3.64
CA ILE A 17 41.52 9.47 -4.03
C ILE A 17 41.37 9.34 -5.54
N GLU A 18 42.33 9.84 -6.32
CA GLU A 18 42.35 9.71 -7.80
C GLU A 18 42.50 8.26 -8.28
N THR A 19 43.01 7.35 -7.43
CA THR A 19 43.17 5.93 -7.76
C THR A 19 41.98 5.05 -7.37
N GLN A 20 41.01 5.53 -6.59
CA GLN A 20 39.87 4.70 -6.15
C GLN A 20 38.85 4.47 -7.26
N ARG A 21 38.55 3.19 -7.51
CA ARG A 21 37.55 2.74 -8.49
C ARG A 21 36.77 1.57 -7.90
N PRO A 22 35.77 1.84 -7.05
CA PRO A 22 34.96 0.80 -6.44
C PRO A 22 33.96 0.22 -7.46
N LEU A 23 33.78 -1.10 -7.42
CA LEU A 23 32.65 -1.76 -8.03
C LEU A 23 31.51 -1.85 -7.00
N LEU A 24 30.39 -1.18 -7.27
CA LEU A 24 29.25 -1.15 -6.36
C LEU A 24 28.26 -2.28 -6.68
N ILE A 25 27.77 -2.97 -5.65
CA ILE A 25 26.81 -4.07 -5.75
C ILE A 25 25.64 -3.84 -4.79
N GLY A 26 24.42 -3.84 -5.32
CA GLY A 26 23.16 -3.75 -4.58
C GLY A 26 22.23 -4.94 -4.86
N THR A 27 21.01 -4.90 -4.34
CA THR A 27 19.99 -5.92 -4.62
C THR A 27 18.58 -5.34 -4.58
N SER A 28 17.76 -5.71 -5.58
CA SER A 28 16.31 -5.47 -5.54
C SER A 28 15.55 -6.40 -4.60
N GLY A 29 16.24 -7.31 -3.89
CA GLY A 29 15.64 -8.23 -2.91
C GLY A 29 15.18 -7.57 -1.62
N GLY A 30 15.43 -6.27 -1.46
CA GLY A 30 14.90 -5.43 -0.39
C GLY A 30 15.07 -3.97 -0.79
N ALA A 31 14.01 -3.16 -0.71
CA ALA A 31 14.05 -1.76 -1.14
C ALA A 31 15.15 -0.95 -0.42
N GLY A 32 15.49 -1.34 0.81
CA GLY A 32 16.56 -0.71 1.59
C GLY A 32 17.96 -0.85 0.98
N CYS A 33 18.31 -1.99 0.38
CA CYS A 33 19.67 -2.22 -0.09
C CYS A 33 20.04 -1.32 -1.29
N ASN A 34 19.07 -1.09 -2.18
CA ASN A 34 19.25 -0.19 -3.33
C ASN A 34 19.34 1.28 -2.89
N VAL A 35 18.53 1.69 -1.92
CA VAL A 35 18.64 3.04 -1.34
C VAL A 35 19.99 3.23 -0.66
N ALA A 36 20.46 2.24 0.10
CA ALA A 36 21.75 2.28 0.78
C ALA A 36 22.93 2.37 -0.21
N ILE A 37 22.94 1.57 -1.29
CA ILE A 37 24.05 1.61 -2.27
C ILE A 37 24.05 2.92 -3.06
N GLU A 38 22.88 3.49 -3.34
CA GLU A 38 22.75 4.80 -3.98
C GLU A 38 23.24 5.94 -3.06
N ALA A 39 22.96 5.87 -1.76
CA ALA A 39 23.50 6.81 -0.76
C ALA A 39 25.04 6.73 -0.65
N ILE A 40 25.60 5.51 -0.65
CA ILE A 40 27.06 5.32 -0.68
C ILE A 40 27.64 5.92 -1.97
N ALA A 41 27.01 5.64 -3.12
CA ALA A 41 27.45 6.17 -4.41
C ALA A 41 27.45 7.70 -4.44
N HIS A 42 26.43 8.33 -3.87
CA HIS A 42 26.37 9.79 -3.73
C HIS A 42 27.56 10.30 -2.90
N THR A 43 27.79 9.71 -1.74
CA THR A 43 28.87 10.09 -0.83
C THR A 43 30.25 9.93 -1.47
N LEU A 44 30.46 8.88 -2.26
CA LEU A 44 31.71 8.65 -3.00
C LEU A 44 31.92 9.69 -4.10
N ARG A 45 30.87 10.06 -4.84
CA ARG A 45 30.94 11.11 -5.87
C ARG A 45 31.27 12.48 -5.28
N GLU A 46 30.68 12.83 -4.15
CA GLU A 46 31.02 14.07 -3.43
C GLU A 46 32.49 14.09 -2.96
N ALA A 47 33.06 12.92 -2.68
CA ALA A 47 34.47 12.76 -2.37
C ALA A 47 35.39 12.76 -3.62
N GLY A 48 34.84 12.94 -4.82
CA GLY A 48 35.60 12.96 -6.08
C GLY A 48 35.88 11.58 -6.68
N VAL A 49 35.29 10.50 -6.16
CA VAL A 49 35.48 9.14 -6.69
C VAL A 49 34.69 8.96 -7.99
N VAL A 50 35.36 8.50 -9.04
CA VAL A 50 34.73 8.17 -10.32
C VAL A 50 34.10 6.79 -10.25
N LEU A 51 32.77 6.72 -10.39
CA LEU A 51 32.02 5.47 -10.36
C LEU A 51 31.73 4.98 -11.78
N PRO A 52 31.96 3.69 -12.09
CA PRO A 52 31.60 3.11 -13.38
C PRO A 52 30.08 3.16 -13.58
N GLU A 53 29.64 3.41 -14.82
CA GLU A 53 28.24 3.24 -15.19
C GLU A 53 27.99 1.81 -15.69
N HIS A 54 26.89 1.23 -15.21
CA HIS A 54 26.40 -0.09 -15.55
C HIS A 54 25.08 0.02 -16.32
N THR A 55 24.96 -0.72 -17.41
CA THR A 55 23.70 -0.86 -18.15
C THR A 55 22.93 -2.04 -17.55
N PRO A 56 21.74 -1.81 -16.99
CA PRO A 56 20.97 -2.88 -16.37
C PRO A 56 20.53 -3.93 -17.39
N ARG A 57 20.43 -5.18 -16.95
CA ARG A 57 19.80 -6.24 -17.74
C ARG A 57 18.29 -6.01 -17.76
N LEU A 58 17.67 -6.08 -18.93
CA LEU A 58 16.22 -5.93 -19.04
C LEU A 58 15.52 -7.29 -18.99
N LEU A 59 14.23 -7.28 -18.65
CA LEU A 59 13.39 -8.48 -18.60
C LEU A 59 13.38 -9.26 -19.93
N LYS A 60 13.50 -8.55 -21.07
CA LYS A 60 13.56 -9.17 -22.41
C LYS A 60 14.87 -9.95 -22.65
N ASP A 61 15.92 -9.62 -21.89
CA ASP A 61 17.26 -10.23 -22.00
C ASP A 61 17.39 -11.46 -21.08
N GLU A 62 16.36 -11.76 -20.28
CA GLU A 62 16.29 -13.02 -19.56
C GLU A 62 16.06 -14.17 -20.55
N LYS A 63 17.01 -15.11 -20.59
CA LYS A 63 16.86 -16.34 -21.37
C LYS A 63 15.78 -17.21 -20.72
N TYR A 64 14.92 -17.80 -21.54
CA TYR A 64 13.77 -18.61 -21.09
C TYR A 64 14.15 -19.97 -20.46
N ASP A 65 15.44 -20.31 -20.43
CA ASP A 65 15.90 -21.70 -20.30
C ASP A 65 16.21 -22.15 -18.86
N SER A 66 15.82 -21.40 -17.82
CA SER A 66 16.03 -21.90 -16.45
C SER A 66 14.96 -22.93 -16.08
N PHE A 67 15.39 -24.13 -15.67
CA PHE A 67 14.51 -25.20 -15.18
C PHE A 67 13.58 -24.72 -14.05
N GLY A 68 14.06 -23.80 -13.20
CA GLY A 68 13.27 -23.15 -12.16
C GLY A 68 12.09 -22.34 -12.72
N ARG A 69 12.27 -21.63 -13.83
CA ARG A 69 11.18 -20.94 -14.53
C ARG A 69 10.18 -21.90 -15.16
N ALA A 70 10.62 -23.01 -15.72
CA ALA A 70 9.72 -24.02 -16.30
C ALA A 70 8.83 -24.65 -15.22
N LEU A 71 9.41 -25.01 -14.06
CA LEU A 71 8.68 -25.56 -12.91
C LEU A 71 7.69 -24.54 -12.32
N LEU A 72 8.12 -23.29 -12.16
CA LEU A 72 7.26 -22.21 -11.68
C LEU A 72 6.16 -21.88 -12.71
N THR A 73 6.47 -21.88 -14.01
CA THR A 73 5.48 -21.72 -15.09
C THR A 73 4.43 -22.82 -15.06
N ALA A 74 4.83 -24.08 -14.87
CA ALA A 74 3.90 -25.19 -14.68
C ALA A 74 3.03 -24.99 -13.42
N SER A 75 3.63 -24.51 -12.33
CA SER A 75 2.92 -24.20 -11.07
C SER A 75 1.91 -23.06 -11.26
N PHE A 76 2.25 -22.03 -12.05
CA PHE A 76 1.35 -20.93 -12.40
C PHE A 76 0.18 -21.43 -13.27
N PHE A 77 0.44 -22.29 -14.26
CA PHE A 77 -0.62 -22.90 -15.08
C PHE A 77 -1.62 -23.68 -14.22
N MET A 78 -1.15 -24.41 -13.21
CA MET A 78 -2.04 -25.14 -12.30
C MET A 78 -2.81 -24.20 -11.35
N ASN A 79 -2.21 -23.08 -10.92
CA ASN A 79 -2.87 -22.07 -10.09
C ASN A 79 -3.92 -21.24 -10.82
N ASP A 80 -3.86 -21.14 -12.15
CA ASP A 80 -4.86 -20.40 -12.94
C ASP A 80 -6.13 -21.24 -13.21
N ILE A 81 -6.16 -22.53 -12.84
CA ILE A 81 -7.32 -23.41 -13.02
C ILE A 81 -8.32 -23.22 -11.85
N PRO A 82 -9.58 -22.83 -12.12
CA PRO A 82 -10.61 -22.68 -11.08
C PRO A 82 -10.78 -23.95 -10.23
N GLY A 83 -10.79 -23.81 -8.90
CA GLY A 83 -10.90 -24.91 -7.93
C GLY A 83 -9.57 -25.58 -7.54
N ILE A 84 -8.59 -25.62 -8.45
CA ILE A 84 -7.24 -26.14 -8.15
C ILE A 84 -6.45 -25.13 -7.32
N SER A 85 -6.59 -23.83 -7.60
CA SER A 85 -5.89 -22.76 -6.88
C SER A 85 -6.13 -22.77 -5.37
N ALA A 86 -7.37 -23.01 -4.93
CA ALA A 86 -7.73 -23.13 -3.52
C ALA A 86 -7.10 -24.38 -2.88
N SER A 87 -7.04 -25.48 -3.63
CA SER A 87 -6.43 -26.73 -3.19
C SER A 87 -4.91 -26.63 -3.10
N ILE A 88 -4.25 -25.96 -4.06
CA ILE A 88 -2.82 -25.67 -4.02
C ILE A 88 -2.51 -24.67 -2.92
N ALA A 89 -3.31 -23.63 -2.73
CA ALA A 89 -3.13 -22.68 -1.62
C ALA A 89 -3.30 -23.37 -0.25
N ALA A 90 -4.26 -24.29 -0.12
CA ALA A 90 -4.44 -25.10 1.09
C ALA A 90 -3.25 -26.05 1.30
N ALA A 91 -2.83 -26.78 0.27
CA ALA A 91 -1.70 -27.69 0.34
C ALA A 91 -0.37 -26.97 0.63
N THR A 92 -0.10 -25.85 -0.04
CA THR A 92 1.07 -25.00 0.23
C THR A 92 1.01 -24.40 1.62
N GLY A 93 -0.19 -24.06 2.13
CA GLY A 93 -0.42 -23.62 3.50
C GLY A 93 -0.06 -24.66 4.58
N LEU A 94 -0.08 -25.95 4.20
CA LEU A 94 0.41 -27.08 5.01
C LEU A 94 1.93 -27.31 4.88
N THR A 95 2.60 -26.63 3.96
CA THR A 95 4.05 -26.72 3.75
C THR A 95 4.76 -25.41 4.11
N ASN A 96 6.10 -25.44 4.15
CA ASN A 96 6.94 -24.25 4.30
C ASN A 96 7.20 -23.54 2.95
N TYR A 97 6.44 -23.84 1.90
CA TYR A 97 6.56 -23.14 0.62
C TYR A 97 5.71 -21.87 0.60
N PRO A 98 6.20 -20.78 -0.01
CA PRO A 98 5.39 -19.58 -0.19
C PRO A 98 4.27 -19.82 -1.22
N VAL A 99 3.11 -19.20 -0.98
CA VAL A 99 1.98 -19.20 -1.91
C VAL A 99 2.39 -18.43 -3.16
N ILE A 100 2.44 -19.14 -4.27
CA ILE A 100 2.81 -18.58 -5.55
C ILE A 100 1.69 -17.63 -6.03
N PRO A 101 1.97 -16.35 -6.35
CA PRO A 101 0.97 -15.43 -6.90
C PRO A 101 0.37 -15.91 -8.22
N ASP A 102 -0.82 -15.42 -8.58
CA ASP A 102 -1.39 -15.70 -9.90
C ASP A 102 -0.54 -15.11 -11.03
N ARG A 103 -0.61 -15.72 -12.21
CA ARG A 103 0.26 -15.38 -13.35
C ARG A 103 0.11 -13.93 -13.79
N LYS A 104 -1.12 -13.40 -13.75
CA LYS A 104 -1.42 -12.03 -14.20
C LYS A 104 -0.84 -10.99 -13.23
N THR A 105 -0.96 -11.21 -11.94
CA THR A 105 -0.36 -10.35 -10.92
C THR A 105 1.15 -10.38 -10.99
N LEU A 106 1.74 -11.56 -11.12
CA LEU A 106 3.18 -11.70 -11.26
C LEU A 106 3.73 -10.98 -12.50
N ARG A 107 3.12 -11.22 -13.67
CA ARG A 107 3.56 -10.57 -14.92
C ARG A 107 3.47 -9.05 -14.84
N ARG A 108 2.41 -8.51 -14.22
CA ARG A 108 2.27 -7.07 -14.00
C ARG A 108 3.40 -6.53 -13.13
N GLU A 109 3.76 -7.24 -12.07
CA GLU A 109 4.86 -6.83 -11.20
C GLU A 109 6.21 -6.87 -11.92
N MET A 110 6.51 -7.93 -12.67
CA MET A 110 7.75 -8.02 -13.45
C MET A 110 7.86 -6.90 -14.49
N ILE A 111 6.76 -6.56 -15.17
CA ILE A 111 6.73 -5.42 -16.10
C ILE A 111 6.97 -4.11 -15.36
N ALA A 112 6.40 -3.93 -14.15
CA ALA A 112 6.62 -2.75 -13.34
C ALA A 112 8.08 -2.61 -12.91
N ILE A 113 8.71 -3.70 -12.44
CA ILE A 113 10.15 -3.75 -12.12
C ILE A 113 10.98 -3.38 -13.35
N ASN A 114 10.66 -3.96 -14.51
CA ASN A 114 11.37 -3.67 -15.77
C ASN A 114 11.24 -2.21 -16.18
N LYS A 115 10.04 -1.63 -16.04
CA LYS A 115 9.82 -0.21 -16.31
C LYS A 115 10.69 0.67 -15.41
N GLY A 116 10.93 0.27 -14.16
CA GLY A 116 11.85 0.94 -13.24
C GLY A 116 13.32 0.94 -13.69
N GLN A 117 13.71 0.00 -14.56
CA GLN A 117 15.05 -0.06 -15.17
C GLN A 117 15.16 0.76 -16.46
N LEU A 118 14.10 1.45 -16.87
CA LEU A 118 14.06 2.25 -18.09
C LEU A 118 13.95 3.75 -17.77
N ASN A 119 14.53 4.58 -18.63
CA ASN A 119 14.31 6.03 -18.61
C ASN A 119 13.00 6.41 -19.33
N VAL A 120 12.67 7.70 -19.36
CA VAL A 120 11.44 8.22 -19.99
C VAL A 120 11.37 7.90 -21.50
N ALA A 121 12.52 7.79 -22.16
CA ALA A 121 12.63 7.40 -23.57
C ALA A 121 12.58 5.87 -23.79
N GLY A 122 12.35 5.08 -22.74
CA GLY A 122 12.29 3.61 -22.82
C GLY A 122 13.65 2.92 -23.01
N GLN A 123 14.76 3.64 -22.82
CA GLN A 123 16.11 3.09 -22.87
C GLN A 123 16.57 2.63 -21.48
N PRO A 124 17.50 1.66 -21.37
CA PRO A 124 18.09 1.28 -20.08
C PRO A 124 18.57 2.50 -19.29
N LYS A 125 18.06 2.67 -18.07
CA LYS A 125 18.54 3.70 -17.14
C LYS A 125 19.87 3.22 -16.57
N LYS A 126 20.97 3.86 -16.97
CA LYS A 126 22.29 3.55 -16.42
C LYS A 126 22.30 3.73 -14.90
N ARG A 127 22.96 2.80 -14.20
CA ARG A 127 23.14 2.79 -12.75
C ARG A 127 24.63 2.82 -12.43
N CYS A 128 25.00 3.22 -11.22
CA CYS A 128 26.40 3.15 -10.76
C CYS A 128 26.71 1.87 -9.97
N TYR A 129 25.76 0.94 -9.93
CA TYR A 129 25.88 -0.33 -9.24
C TYR A 129 25.29 -1.45 -10.09
N ILE A 130 25.72 -2.67 -9.77
CA ILE A 130 25.17 -3.92 -10.29
C ILE A 130 24.11 -4.41 -9.30
N ASP A 131 22.92 -4.73 -9.78
CA ASP A 131 21.87 -5.37 -8.99
C ASP A 131 22.04 -6.89 -9.07
N MET A 132 22.40 -7.51 -7.95
CA MET A 132 22.72 -8.94 -7.92
C MET A 132 21.58 -9.80 -8.46
N LEU A 133 20.32 -9.47 -8.13
CA LEU A 133 19.18 -10.24 -8.60
C LEU A 133 18.89 -9.91 -10.06
N LEU A 134 18.69 -8.63 -10.40
CA LEU A 134 18.20 -8.27 -11.74
C LEU A 134 19.25 -8.46 -12.84
N ASP A 135 20.53 -8.21 -12.55
CA ASP A 135 21.59 -8.22 -13.56
C ASP A 135 22.31 -9.56 -13.65
N VAL A 136 22.44 -10.30 -12.54
CA VAL A 136 23.27 -11.52 -12.47
C VAL A 136 22.42 -12.79 -12.45
N TYR A 137 21.34 -12.83 -11.67
CA TYR A 137 20.51 -14.03 -11.54
C TYR A 137 19.68 -14.27 -12.81
N GLY A 138 19.54 -15.52 -13.21
CA GLY A 138 18.80 -15.89 -14.42
C GLY A 138 17.28 -15.72 -14.30
N ASP A 139 16.75 -15.79 -13.08
CA ASP A 139 15.35 -15.65 -12.72
C ASP A 139 15.10 -14.50 -11.72
N GLY A 140 16.03 -13.53 -11.68
CA GLY A 140 15.99 -12.43 -10.71
C GLY A 140 14.71 -11.62 -10.76
N TYR A 141 14.18 -11.28 -11.95
CA TYR A 141 12.91 -10.56 -12.06
C TYR A 141 11.74 -11.33 -11.46
N LEU A 142 11.75 -12.64 -11.61
CA LEU A 142 10.71 -13.51 -11.05
C LEU A 142 10.78 -13.55 -9.53
N PHE A 143 11.98 -13.72 -8.97
CA PHE A 143 12.19 -13.71 -7.53
C PHE A 143 11.77 -12.38 -6.90
N VAL A 144 12.25 -11.25 -7.44
CA VAL A 144 11.90 -9.90 -6.95
C VAL A 144 10.40 -9.66 -7.06
N ALA A 145 9.75 -10.08 -8.14
CA ALA A 145 8.31 -9.92 -8.28
C ALA A 145 7.51 -10.75 -7.25
N ILE A 146 7.89 -12.01 -7.02
CA ILE A 146 7.27 -12.85 -5.98
C ILE A 146 7.44 -12.21 -4.60
N TYR A 147 8.67 -11.78 -4.29
CA TYR A 147 9.00 -11.12 -3.04
C TYR A 147 8.14 -9.86 -2.81
N ASN A 148 8.11 -8.94 -3.78
CA ASN A 148 7.30 -7.72 -3.71
C ASN A 148 5.80 -8.01 -3.53
N ILE A 149 5.26 -9.03 -4.18
CA ILE A 149 3.84 -9.39 -4.05
C ILE A 149 3.55 -9.96 -2.67
N LEU A 150 4.39 -10.88 -2.18
CA LEU A 150 4.14 -11.56 -0.92
C LEU A 150 4.27 -10.63 0.27
N ILE A 151 5.29 -9.78 0.24
CA ILE A 151 5.50 -8.77 1.27
C ILE A 151 4.34 -7.76 1.30
N ARG A 152 3.85 -7.29 0.14
CA ARG A 152 2.69 -6.37 0.09
C ARG A 152 1.38 -6.93 0.63
N ARG A 153 1.28 -8.26 0.76
CA ARG A 153 0.11 -8.92 1.33
C ARG A 153 0.23 -9.15 2.85
N THR A 154 1.33 -8.69 3.46
CA THR A 154 1.56 -8.66 4.91
C THR A 154 1.13 -9.94 5.63
N LYS A 155 1.54 -11.10 5.08
CA LYS A 155 1.36 -12.42 5.72
C LYS A 155 2.69 -12.88 6.32
N PRO A 156 2.93 -12.69 7.64
CA PRO A 156 4.22 -12.99 8.27
C PRO A 156 4.77 -14.38 7.95
N LYS A 157 3.89 -15.40 7.95
CA LYS A 157 4.24 -16.79 7.61
C LYS A 157 4.84 -16.93 6.20
N GLN A 158 4.33 -16.17 5.24
CA GLN A 158 4.79 -16.22 3.85
C GLN A 158 6.16 -15.57 3.69
N SER A 159 6.38 -14.43 4.36
CA SER A 159 7.68 -13.77 4.40
C SER A 159 8.73 -14.69 5.03
N LYS A 160 8.41 -15.31 6.18
CA LYS A 160 9.30 -16.28 6.83
C LYS A 160 9.64 -17.46 5.91
N ASN A 161 8.64 -18.07 5.28
CA ASN A 161 8.85 -19.19 4.35
C ASN A 161 9.79 -18.80 3.19
N MET A 162 9.72 -17.56 2.68
CA MET A 162 10.65 -17.10 1.64
C MET A 162 12.09 -17.01 2.14
N VAL A 163 12.29 -16.43 3.34
CA VAL A 163 13.60 -16.30 3.96
C VAL A 163 14.22 -17.68 4.20
N ASP A 164 13.44 -18.63 4.70
CA ASP A 164 13.91 -20.00 4.94
C ASP A 164 14.39 -20.70 3.65
N GLN A 165 13.83 -20.33 2.49
CA GLN A 165 14.22 -20.87 1.18
C GLN A 165 15.40 -20.13 0.53
N GLN A 166 15.80 -18.97 1.06
CA GLN A 166 16.84 -18.12 0.46
C GLN A 166 18.18 -18.87 0.33
N THR A 167 18.61 -19.59 1.36
CA THR A 167 19.87 -20.35 1.36
C THR A 167 19.94 -21.38 0.22
N ALA A 168 18.85 -22.11 0.00
CA ALA A 168 18.77 -23.12 -1.05
C ALA A 168 18.78 -22.50 -2.45
N PHE A 169 18.26 -21.27 -2.56
CA PHE A 169 18.27 -20.51 -3.81
C PHE A 169 19.66 -19.95 -4.12
N GLU A 170 20.35 -19.37 -3.13
CA GLU A 170 21.71 -18.82 -3.26
C GLU A 170 22.72 -19.85 -3.74
N GLY A 171 22.68 -21.07 -3.20
CA GLY A 171 23.61 -22.14 -3.59
C GLY A 171 23.55 -22.50 -5.08
N ARG A 172 22.41 -22.27 -5.75
CA ARG A 172 22.25 -22.54 -7.19
C ARG A 172 22.98 -21.52 -8.07
N TYR A 173 23.16 -20.30 -7.59
CA TYR A 173 23.74 -19.19 -8.37
C TYR A 173 25.20 -18.93 -8.06
N TYR A 174 25.80 -19.65 -7.10
CA TYR A 174 27.19 -19.47 -6.68
C TYR A 174 28.16 -19.35 -7.86
N GLN A 175 28.17 -20.32 -8.79
CA GLN A 175 29.10 -20.30 -9.92
C GLN A 175 28.80 -19.18 -10.93
N THR A 176 27.52 -18.88 -11.16
CA THR A 176 27.11 -17.78 -12.03
C THR A 176 27.60 -16.44 -11.50
N VAL A 177 27.40 -16.18 -10.20
CA VAL A 177 27.85 -14.96 -9.54
C VAL A 177 29.38 -14.88 -9.54
N LYS A 178 30.06 -15.95 -9.13
CA LYS A 178 31.51 -16.01 -9.09
C LYS A 178 32.12 -15.66 -10.45
N GLN A 179 31.67 -16.34 -11.51
CA GLN A 179 32.17 -16.11 -12.86
C GLN A 179 31.85 -14.70 -13.38
N PHE A 180 30.65 -14.21 -13.09
CA PHE A 180 30.25 -12.86 -13.50
C PHE A 180 31.17 -11.80 -12.87
N ILE A 181 31.39 -11.85 -11.55
CA ILE A 181 32.26 -10.89 -10.84
C ILE A 181 33.71 -11.01 -11.31
N PHE A 182 34.23 -12.22 -11.44
CA PHE A 182 35.58 -12.46 -11.95
C PHE A 182 35.77 -11.87 -13.36
N ASN A 183 34.78 -12.04 -14.24
CA ASN A 183 34.81 -11.45 -15.59
C ASN A 183 34.76 -9.92 -15.55
N GLN A 184 33.94 -9.31 -14.67
CA GLN A 184 33.90 -7.85 -14.53
C GLN A 184 35.26 -7.28 -14.10
N LEU A 185 35.92 -7.90 -13.13
CA LEU A 185 37.26 -7.52 -12.67
C LEU A 185 38.30 -7.64 -13.80
N ASN A 186 38.21 -8.70 -14.62
CA ASN A 186 39.09 -8.92 -15.76
C ASN A 186 38.88 -7.92 -16.90
N VAL A 187 37.63 -7.67 -17.29
CA VAL A 187 37.30 -6.71 -18.35
C VAL A 187 37.80 -5.32 -17.98
N ALA A 188 37.56 -4.88 -16.74
CA ALA A 188 38.05 -3.60 -16.24
C ALA A 188 39.58 -3.52 -16.27
N ARG A 189 40.28 -4.59 -15.87
CA ARG A 189 41.75 -4.66 -15.95
C ARG A 189 42.27 -4.54 -17.37
N ILE A 190 41.69 -5.30 -18.31
CA ILE A 190 42.09 -5.30 -19.73
C ILE A 190 41.85 -3.93 -20.37
N ALA A 191 40.78 -3.24 -19.97
CA ALA A 191 40.48 -1.88 -20.42
C ALA A 191 41.39 -0.79 -19.81
N GLY A 192 42.36 -1.15 -18.96
CA GLY A 192 43.23 -0.20 -18.27
C GLY A 192 42.52 0.54 -17.13
N THR A 193 41.39 0.02 -16.66
CA THR A 193 40.57 0.63 -15.62
C THR A 193 40.24 -0.32 -14.46
N PRO A 194 41.24 -1.02 -13.87
CA PRO A 194 40.99 -2.03 -12.86
C PRO A 194 40.25 -1.45 -11.64
N TYR A 195 39.36 -2.26 -11.07
CA TYR A 195 38.70 -1.93 -9.81
C TYR A 195 39.68 -2.08 -8.65
N THR A 196 39.56 -1.21 -7.65
CA THR A 196 40.38 -1.25 -6.44
C THR A 196 39.70 -1.98 -5.29
N GLU A 197 38.37 -2.01 -5.30
CA GLU A 197 37.56 -2.58 -4.22
C GLU A 197 36.17 -2.95 -4.74
N ILE A 198 35.48 -3.83 -4.02
CA ILE A 198 34.06 -4.11 -4.17
C ILE A 198 33.33 -3.57 -2.95
N ILE A 199 32.27 -2.79 -3.15
CA ILE A 199 31.40 -2.31 -2.09
C ILE A 199 30.02 -2.94 -2.29
N THR A 200 29.51 -3.64 -1.28
CA THR A 200 28.22 -4.31 -1.33
C THR A 200 27.36 -3.93 -0.12
N THR A 201 26.07 -3.69 -0.34
CA THR A 201 25.06 -3.50 0.74
C THR A 201 24.21 -4.74 0.98
N GLN A 202 24.50 -5.83 0.28
CA GLN A 202 23.65 -7.02 0.22
C GLN A 202 24.48 -8.28 0.49
N MET A 203 23.87 -9.29 1.11
CA MET A 203 24.58 -10.51 1.53
C MET A 203 24.27 -11.76 0.71
N ILE A 204 23.42 -11.63 -0.30
CA ILE A 204 23.13 -12.70 -1.25
C ILE A 204 24.41 -12.99 -2.04
N SER A 205 24.86 -14.25 -2.02
CA SER A 205 26.07 -14.72 -2.71
C SER A 205 27.36 -13.99 -2.33
N LEU A 206 27.46 -13.52 -1.07
CA LEU A 206 28.67 -12.87 -0.57
C LEU A 206 29.90 -13.79 -0.64
N ASP A 207 29.70 -15.08 -0.41
CA ASP A 207 30.71 -16.14 -0.58
C ASP A 207 31.25 -16.19 -2.02
N ALA A 208 30.37 -16.23 -3.01
CA ALA A 208 30.74 -16.23 -4.43
C ALA A 208 31.49 -14.96 -4.85
N ILE A 209 31.09 -13.79 -4.33
CA ILE A 209 31.79 -12.53 -4.55
C ILE A 209 33.21 -12.60 -3.98
N CYS A 210 33.37 -13.03 -2.73
CA CYS A 210 34.68 -13.16 -2.09
C CYS A 210 35.57 -14.15 -2.85
N SER A 211 35.03 -15.32 -3.21
CA SER A 211 35.75 -16.33 -3.98
C SER A 211 36.20 -15.83 -5.36
N ALA A 212 35.40 -15.01 -6.05
CA ALA A 212 35.80 -14.39 -7.32
C ALA A 212 36.97 -13.41 -7.14
N VAL A 213 36.94 -12.60 -6.07
CA VAL A 213 38.00 -11.64 -5.76
C VAL A 213 39.30 -12.36 -5.38
N ILE A 214 39.24 -13.43 -4.58
CA ILE A 214 40.41 -14.24 -4.23
C ILE A 214 41.05 -14.82 -5.49
N GLU A 215 40.25 -15.42 -6.38
CA GLU A 215 40.75 -15.99 -7.63
C GLU A 215 41.42 -14.92 -8.51
N TYR A 216 40.78 -13.76 -8.65
CA TYR A 216 41.31 -12.63 -9.40
C TYR A 216 42.63 -12.10 -8.81
N ASN A 217 42.69 -11.89 -7.49
CA ASN A 217 43.87 -11.40 -6.79
C ASN A 217 45.05 -12.38 -6.96
N ASN A 218 44.80 -13.68 -6.81
CA ASN A 218 45.82 -14.71 -7.00
C ASN A 218 46.34 -14.75 -8.45
N MET A 219 45.45 -14.62 -9.44
CA MET A 219 45.82 -14.70 -10.86
C MET A 219 46.61 -13.46 -11.33
N HIS A 220 46.33 -12.30 -10.77
CA HIS A 220 46.89 -11.02 -11.25
C HIS A 220 47.80 -10.31 -10.25
N SER A 221 48.11 -10.94 -9.11
CA SER A 221 48.84 -10.30 -7.99
C SER A 221 48.22 -8.96 -7.59
N ALA A 222 46.88 -8.90 -7.62
CA ALA A 222 46.10 -7.72 -7.25
C ALA A 222 45.70 -7.75 -5.78
N THR A 223 45.20 -6.62 -5.26
CA THR A 223 44.82 -6.44 -3.85
C THR A 223 43.40 -5.90 -3.70
N VAL A 224 42.47 -6.39 -4.52
CA VAL A 224 41.06 -5.99 -4.44
C VAL A 224 40.46 -6.49 -3.13
N ALA A 225 39.86 -5.59 -2.35
CA ALA A 225 39.17 -5.91 -1.10
C ALA A 225 37.65 -5.87 -1.25
N VAL A 226 36.92 -6.52 -0.34
CA VAL A 226 35.45 -6.52 -0.31
C VAL A 226 34.96 -5.79 0.94
N TYR A 227 34.16 -4.75 0.77
CA TYR A 227 33.52 -4.00 1.85
C TYR A 227 32.03 -4.31 1.88
N GLN A 228 31.59 -4.96 2.95
CA GLN A 228 30.20 -5.24 3.21
C GLN A 228 29.63 -4.21 4.18
N TYR A 229 28.74 -3.37 3.66
CA TYR A 229 27.94 -2.43 4.44
C TYR A 229 26.62 -3.11 4.83
N MET A 230 26.31 -3.10 6.12
CA MET A 230 25.13 -3.77 6.69
C MET A 230 23.98 -2.77 6.76
N SER A 231 23.02 -2.88 5.83
CA SER A 231 21.82 -2.04 5.77
C SER A 231 20.96 -2.17 7.03
N ASP A 232 20.87 -3.38 7.59
CA ASP A 232 20.12 -3.64 8.81
C ASP A 232 21.03 -3.60 10.04
N ILE A 233 20.45 -3.27 11.20
CA ILE A 233 21.20 -3.15 12.46
C ILE A 233 21.61 -4.56 12.92
N MET A 234 22.89 -4.73 13.26
CA MET A 234 23.38 -6.03 13.69
C MET A 234 22.84 -6.38 15.09
N THR A 235 21.79 -7.19 15.11
CA THR A 235 21.09 -7.69 16.30
C THR A 235 20.91 -9.20 16.21
N SER A 236 20.39 -9.84 17.26
CA SER A 236 20.04 -11.27 17.21
C SER A 236 18.96 -11.60 16.16
N GLY A 237 18.17 -10.60 15.73
CA GLY A 237 17.20 -10.73 14.64
C GLY A 237 17.81 -10.69 13.24
N ALA A 238 19.05 -10.18 13.08
CA ALA A 238 19.77 -10.07 11.81
C ALA A 238 20.29 -11.43 11.29
N GLN A 239 19.47 -12.47 11.37
CA GLN A 239 19.83 -13.85 11.03
C GLN A 239 20.31 -14.01 9.60
N HIS A 240 19.79 -13.22 8.66
CA HIS A 240 20.24 -13.25 7.27
C HIS A 240 21.73 -12.86 7.12
N TYR A 241 22.21 -11.89 7.91
CA TYR A 241 23.64 -11.57 7.99
C TYR A 241 24.42 -12.62 8.76
N ILE A 242 23.92 -13.06 9.91
CA ILE A 242 24.59 -14.06 10.74
C ILE A 242 24.83 -15.35 9.94
N HIS A 243 23.81 -15.84 9.24
CA HIS A 243 23.90 -17.03 8.40
C HIS A 243 24.79 -16.84 7.18
N ALA A 244 24.76 -15.66 6.53
CA ALA A 244 25.63 -15.40 5.39
C ALA A 244 27.10 -15.35 5.82
N LEU A 245 27.41 -14.62 6.89
CA LEU A 245 28.77 -14.44 7.40
C LEU A 245 29.34 -15.71 8.04
N SER A 246 28.51 -16.52 8.71
CA SER A 246 28.96 -17.76 9.34
C SER A 246 29.44 -18.81 8.33
N ARG A 247 28.87 -18.82 7.11
CA ARG A 247 29.24 -19.72 6.02
C ARG A 247 30.60 -19.41 5.39
N LEU A 248 31.13 -18.21 5.55
CA LEU A 248 32.38 -17.80 4.90
C LEU A 248 33.57 -18.56 5.43
N HIS A 249 34.39 -19.07 4.50
CA HIS A 249 35.68 -19.67 4.79
C HIS A 249 36.69 -18.63 5.27
N THR A 250 37.78 -19.10 5.89
CA THR A 250 38.81 -18.20 6.48
C THR A 250 39.45 -17.28 5.48
N ILE A 251 39.72 -17.79 4.28
CA ILE A 251 40.30 -17.00 3.21
C ILE A 251 39.34 -15.91 2.72
N GLU A 252 38.03 -16.20 2.66
CA GLU A 252 37.00 -15.22 2.31
C GLU A 252 36.85 -14.14 3.38
N ARG A 253 36.87 -14.53 4.66
CA ARG A 253 36.87 -13.57 5.78
C ARG A 253 38.08 -12.66 5.77
N SER A 254 39.25 -13.16 5.35
CA SER A 254 40.51 -12.39 5.33
C SER A 254 40.56 -11.24 4.31
N ILE A 255 39.63 -11.19 3.36
CA ILE A 255 39.48 -10.09 2.40
C ILE A 255 38.21 -9.25 2.62
N LEU A 256 37.39 -9.65 3.58
CA LEU A 256 36.09 -9.04 3.86
C LEU A 256 36.18 -8.05 5.01
N HIS A 257 35.81 -6.81 4.72
CA HIS A 257 35.70 -5.71 5.67
C HIS A 257 34.23 -5.48 6.02
N LEU A 258 33.85 -5.65 7.28
CA LEU A 258 32.48 -5.43 7.76
C LEU A 258 32.29 -4.00 8.25
N ARG A 259 31.17 -3.40 7.85
CA ARG A 259 30.79 -2.01 8.16
C ARG A 259 29.31 -1.93 8.49
N GLY A 260 28.95 -1.38 9.64
CA GLY A 260 27.56 -1.37 10.07
C GLY A 260 27.33 -0.69 11.41
N ILE A 261 26.06 -0.56 11.79
CA ILE A 261 25.65 -0.02 13.09
C ILE A 261 25.56 -1.16 14.10
N ASN A 262 25.92 -0.87 15.36
CA ASN A 262 25.88 -1.82 16.46
C ASN A 262 26.82 -3.03 16.23
N LEU A 263 27.98 -2.81 15.62
CA LEU A 263 29.03 -3.82 15.44
C LEU A 263 30.01 -3.86 16.62
N ASN A 264 29.47 -4.09 17.82
CA ASN A 264 30.22 -4.24 19.05
C ASN A 264 30.47 -5.72 19.41
N ASP A 265 31.28 -5.99 20.43
CA ASP A 265 31.63 -7.34 20.88
C ASP A 265 30.41 -8.23 21.15
N SER A 266 29.32 -7.67 21.69
CA SER A 266 28.09 -8.42 21.97
C SER A 266 27.40 -8.87 20.68
N SER A 267 27.34 -8.00 19.68
CA SER A 267 26.77 -8.33 18.37
C SER A 267 27.66 -9.32 17.59
N LEU A 268 28.98 -9.22 17.73
CA LEU A 268 29.94 -10.08 17.05
C LEU A 268 29.99 -11.48 17.64
N ALA A 269 29.69 -11.62 18.94
CA ALA A 269 29.52 -12.92 19.58
C ALA A 269 28.42 -13.77 18.92
N LEU A 270 27.46 -13.14 18.22
CA LEU A 270 26.41 -13.84 17.46
C LEU A 270 26.93 -14.56 16.21
N LEU A 271 28.11 -14.20 15.70
CA LEU A 271 28.73 -14.82 14.51
C LEU A 271 29.49 -16.13 14.83
N ASP A 272 29.47 -16.53 16.11
CA ASP A 272 30.03 -17.75 16.70
C ASP A 272 31.57 -17.92 16.59
N ASN A 273 32.12 -18.65 17.57
CA ASN A 273 33.48 -18.76 18.10
C ASN A 273 34.62 -19.17 17.14
N THR A 274 34.60 -18.73 15.90
CA THR A 274 35.57 -19.16 14.87
C THR A 274 37.00 -18.70 15.13
N ASN A 275 37.26 -17.81 16.11
CA ASN A 275 38.59 -17.23 16.42
C ASN A 275 39.33 -16.68 15.19
N ARG A 276 38.62 -16.45 14.08
CA ARG A 276 39.20 -16.13 12.78
C ARG A 276 38.73 -14.74 12.38
N PRO A 277 39.63 -13.75 12.39
CA PRO A 277 39.25 -12.36 12.18
C PRO A 277 38.81 -12.13 10.73
N PHE A 278 37.79 -11.28 10.57
CA PHE A 278 37.54 -10.58 9.32
C PHE A 278 38.70 -9.63 9.02
N ALA A 279 38.88 -9.22 7.76
CA ALA A 279 39.94 -8.29 7.36
C ALA A 279 39.91 -7.00 8.20
N SER A 280 38.71 -6.47 8.42
CA SER A 280 38.44 -5.49 9.47
C SER A 280 36.97 -5.49 9.85
N ILE A 281 36.65 -5.00 11.04
CA ILE A 281 35.29 -4.72 11.49
C ILE A 281 35.25 -3.26 11.92
N GLN A 282 34.31 -2.49 11.38
CA GLN A 282 34.18 -1.08 11.69
C GLN A 282 32.72 -0.77 12.04
N GLU A 283 32.49 -0.43 13.31
CA GLU A 283 31.25 0.20 13.72
C GLU A 283 31.17 1.61 13.14
N ILE A 284 30.04 1.93 12.51
CA ILE A 284 29.77 3.24 11.94
C ILE A 284 28.70 3.93 12.77
N SER A 285 29.02 5.12 13.30
CA SER A 285 28.04 5.98 13.96
C SER A 285 26.97 6.44 12.97
N LEU A 286 25.71 6.54 13.42
CA LEU A 286 24.55 6.97 12.63
C LEU A 286 24.86 8.19 11.73
N HIS A 287 25.33 9.30 12.30
CA HIS A 287 25.57 10.55 11.55
C HIS A 287 26.74 10.51 10.55
N LYS A 288 27.55 9.45 10.58
CA LYS A 288 28.65 9.22 9.61
C LYS A 288 28.33 8.07 8.65
N ASN A 289 27.16 7.46 8.76
CA ASN A 289 26.81 6.29 7.97
C ASN A 289 26.55 6.67 6.51
N PRO A 290 27.39 6.23 5.55
CA PRO A 290 27.22 6.57 4.14
C PRO A 290 26.02 5.86 3.50
N MET A 291 25.39 4.90 4.18
CA MET A 291 24.13 4.28 3.73
C MET A 291 22.91 5.17 3.99
N ILE A 292 23.03 6.16 4.87
CA ILE A 292 21.95 7.10 5.18
C ILE A 292 22.00 8.23 4.16
N ARG A 293 20.86 8.53 3.55
CA ARG A 293 20.76 9.62 2.57
C ARG A 293 21.20 10.95 3.18
N PRO A 294 21.98 11.79 2.46
CA PRO A 294 22.63 12.97 3.02
C PRO A 294 21.71 13.91 3.80
N ALA A 295 20.48 14.15 3.33
CA ALA A 295 19.57 15.07 4.00
C ALA A 295 19.17 14.65 5.43
N PHE A 296 19.17 13.35 5.73
CA PHE A 296 18.83 12.85 7.07
C PHE A 296 19.93 13.15 8.09
N ASN A 297 21.16 13.36 7.61
CA ASN A 297 22.31 13.78 8.42
C ASN A 297 22.51 15.30 8.44
N ASN A 298 21.66 16.09 7.76
CA ASN A 298 21.91 17.50 7.54
C ASN A 298 21.32 18.38 8.66
N THR A 299 22.19 18.94 9.50
CA THR A 299 21.84 19.73 10.71
C THR A 299 20.88 20.92 10.46
N PRO A 300 20.98 21.72 9.39
CA PRO A 300 20.07 22.85 9.15
C PRO A 300 18.62 22.43 8.83
N LEU A 301 18.39 21.21 8.31
CA LEU A 301 17.04 20.65 8.16
C LEU A 301 16.49 20.12 9.49
N GLN A 302 17.38 19.71 10.40
CA GLN A 302 17.06 19.31 11.76
C GLN A 302 16.71 20.51 12.67
N ASP A 303 17.04 21.74 12.25
CA ASP A 303 16.62 22.98 12.92
C ASP A 303 15.17 23.38 12.56
N SER A 304 14.50 22.66 11.66
CA SER A 304 13.08 22.86 11.32
C SER A 304 12.13 22.79 12.52
N LEU A 305 12.54 22.14 13.63
CA LEU A 305 11.83 22.14 14.91
C LEU A 305 11.76 23.53 15.58
N SER A 306 12.64 24.46 15.19
CA SER A 306 12.74 25.81 15.74
C SER A 306 12.20 26.90 14.81
N ILE A 307 11.77 26.53 13.60
CA ILE A 307 11.30 27.47 12.58
C ILE A 307 9.77 27.58 12.68
N ASP A 308 9.26 28.82 12.72
CA ASP A 308 7.83 29.11 12.79
C ASP A 308 7.03 28.50 11.64
N GLN A 309 7.67 28.33 10.49
CA GLN A 309 7.07 27.79 9.28
C GLN A 309 8.07 26.96 8.46
N VAL A 310 7.69 25.74 8.10
CA VAL A 310 8.45 24.87 7.19
C VAL A 310 7.74 24.84 5.84
N VAL A 311 8.41 25.25 4.77
CA VAL A 311 7.89 25.14 3.40
C VAL A 311 8.41 23.86 2.78
N VAL A 312 7.50 22.94 2.47
CA VAL A 312 7.80 21.66 1.84
C VAL A 312 7.34 21.71 0.38
N LYS A 313 8.28 21.64 -0.55
CA LYS A 313 7.98 21.44 -1.97
C LYS A 313 7.55 19.99 -2.19
N ILE A 314 6.38 19.77 -2.80
CA ILE A 314 5.87 18.44 -3.11
C ILE A 314 6.02 18.18 -4.60
N GLN A 315 6.74 17.12 -4.93
CA GLN A 315 6.88 16.66 -6.31
C GLN A 315 5.70 15.79 -6.71
N ARG A 316 5.12 16.06 -7.90
CA ARG A 316 4.06 15.24 -8.50
C ARG A 316 4.48 14.71 -9.86
N SER A 317 4.21 13.44 -10.10
CA SER A 317 4.44 12.78 -11.40
C SER A 317 3.40 13.19 -12.46
N ASP A 318 2.23 13.67 -12.03
CA ASP A 318 1.05 13.93 -12.84
C ASP A 318 0.63 15.41 -12.90
N ALA A 319 1.36 16.30 -12.22
CA ALA A 319 1.05 17.73 -12.14
C ALA A 319 2.32 18.55 -11.85
N ALA A 320 2.20 19.88 -11.92
CA ALA A 320 3.24 20.77 -11.44
C ALA A 320 3.50 20.55 -9.95
N ASP A 321 4.76 20.70 -9.56
CA ASP A 321 5.17 20.76 -8.16
C ASP A 321 4.42 21.89 -7.46
N TYR A 322 4.07 21.68 -6.20
CA TYR A 322 3.38 22.67 -5.39
C TYR A 322 3.99 22.73 -3.99
N GLU A 323 3.84 23.86 -3.32
CA GLU A 323 4.37 24.06 -1.99
C GLU A 323 3.28 23.84 -0.93
N ILE A 324 3.64 23.10 0.10
CA ILE A 324 2.86 22.96 1.32
C ILE A 324 3.59 23.69 2.43
N VAL A 325 2.88 24.59 3.06
CA VAL A 325 3.34 25.29 4.23
C VAL A 325 2.91 24.51 5.47
N ILE A 326 3.84 24.16 6.35
CA ILE A 326 3.58 23.57 7.66
C ILE A 326 3.91 24.62 8.73
N GLN A 327 2.90 25.03 9.49
CA GLN A 327 3.07 25.99 10.59
C GLN A 327 3.59 25.29 11.84
N SER A 328 4.30 25.99 12.73
CA SER A 328 4.90 25.44 13.96
C SER A 328 3.89 24.89 14.98
N HIS A 329 2.62 25.28 14.90
CA HIS A 329 1.56 24.80 15.79
C HIS A 329 0.71 23.68 15.17
N GLU A 330 0.84 23.41 13.87
CA GLU A 330 0.12 22.34 13.21
C GLU A 330 0.65 20.98 13.68
N LYS A 331 -0.27 20.07 13.94
CA LYS A 331 -0.01 18.66 14.17
C LYS A 331 -0.08 17.90 12.87
N ILE A 332 0.99 17.22 12.51
CA ILE A 332 1.06 16.44 11.28
C ILE A 332 1.35 14.97 11.57
N ALA A 333 0.77 14.10 10.75
CA ALA A 333 1.07 12.69 10.76
C ALA A 333 1.72 12.26 9.45
N SER A 334 2.64 11.31 9.54
CA SER A 334 3.34 10.71 8.40
C SER A 334 3.09 9.20 8.36
N VAL A 335 2.63 8.70 7.22
CA VAL A 335 2.40 7.27 6.96
C VAL A 335 3.39 6.78 5.91
N MET A 336 4.40 6.05 6.35
CA MET A 336 5.48 5.50 5.53
C MET A 336 5.63 3.99 5.80
N LEU A 337 4.65 3.23 5.33
CA LEU A 337 4.67 1.76 5.40
C LEU A 337 5.47 1.10 4.26
N SER A 338 6.31 1.88 3.56
CA SER A 338 7.16 1.46 2.42
C SER A 338 6.37 0.88 1.22
N SER A 339 7.08 0.32 0.23
CA SER A 339 6.45 -0.41 -0.89
C SER A 339 5.62 -1.61 -0.44
N VAL A 340 5.79 -2.03 0.82
CA VAL A 340 5.13 -3.12 1.52
C VAL A 340 3.72 -2.76 1.99
N GLY A 341 3.47 -1.48 2.26
CA GLY A 341 2.32 -1.01 3.03
C GLY A 341 0.95 -1.17 2.40
N GLY A 342 0.84 -1.76 1.20
CA GLY A 342 -0.41 -2.16 0.52
C GLY A 342 -1.70 -1.50 1.02
N ASP A 343 -2.62 -2.32 1.50
CA ASP A 343 -3.93 -1.89 1.99
C ASP A 343 -3.83 -1.19 3.35
N ASP A 344 -2.90 -1.62 4.19
CA ASP A 344 -2.66 -1.07 5.53
C ASP A 344 -2.32 0.43 5.50
N THR A 345 -1.72 0.93 4.42
CA THR A 345 -1.44 2.37 4.20
C THR A 345 -2.73 3.15 4.05
N VAL A 346 -3.68 2.63 3.27
CA VAL A 346 -4.98 3.25 3.07
C VAL A 346 -5.77 3.22 4.38
N ASP A 347 -5.71 2.09 5.09
CA ASP A 347 -6.40 1.90 6.37
C ASP A 347 -5.84 2.82 7.46
N CYS A 348 -4.51 2.98 7.56
CA CYS A 348 -3.88 3.92 8.50
C CYS A 348 -4.25 5.37 8.18
N ALA A 349 -4.13 5.79 6.92
CA ALA A 349 -4.47 7.15 6.52
C ALA A 349 -5.97 7.45 6.74
N GLY A 350 -6.84 6.49 6.42
CA GLY A 350 -8.27 6.57 6.66
C GLY A 350 -8.60 6.67 8.14
N LEU A 351 -7.98 5.83 8.97
CA LEU A 351 -8.13 5.88 10.42
C LEU A 351 -7.77 7.26 10.98
N LEU A 352 -6.59 7.79 10.64
CA LEU A 352 -6.14 9.10 11.14
C LEU A 352 -7.09 10.24 10.74
N ALA A 353 -7.52 10.25 9.48
CA ALA A 353 -8.45 11.26 9.00
C ALA A 353 -9.83 11.14 9.68
N GLN A 354 -10.30 9.91 9.89
CA GLN A 354 -11.57 9.66 10.56
C GLN A 354 -11.51 10.02 12.05
N LEU A 355 -10.42 9.73 12.75
CA LEU A 355 -10.22 10.13 14.14
C LEU A 355 -10.15 11.65 14.28
N THR A 356 -9.58 12.34 13.29
CA THR A 356 -9.53 13.81 13.31
C THR A 356 -10.91 14.42 13.06
N GLN A 357 -11.68 13.89 12.12
CA GLN A 357 -13.09 14.31 11.90
C GLN A 357 -13.94 14.19 13.16
N ASP A 358 -13.69 13.15 13.96
CA ASP A 358 -14.43 12.87 15.18
C ASP A 358 -13.85 13.58 16.41
N GLN A 359 -12.88 14.49 16.21
CA GLN A 359 -12.22 15.25 17.27
C GLN A 359 -11.53 14.36 18.34
N GLN A 360 -11.22 13.12 17.98
CA GLN A 360 -10.51 12.16 18.84
C GLN A 360 -8.99 12.35 18.74
N CYS A 361 -8.51 12.83 17.60
CA CYS A 361 -7.19 13.41 17.46
C CYS A 361 -7.28 14.73 16.68
N GLN A 362 -6.17 15.45 16.60
CA GLN A 362 -6.07 16.71 15.86
C GLN A 362 -4.83 16.58 15.00
N TYR A 363 -4.99 16.17 13.74
CA TYR A 363 -3.95 16.24 12.72
C TYR A 363 -4.46 17.07 11.55
N GLU A 364 -3.85 18.22 11.28
CA GLU A 364 -4.24 19.10 10.19
C GLU A 364 -3.78 18.54 8.83
N LYS A 365 -2.67 17.81 8.82
CA LYS A 365 -2.07 17.23 7.61
C LYS A 365 -1.64 15.79 7.83
N ILE A 366 -1.99 14.91 6.89
CA ILE A 366 -1.60 13.50 6.89
C ILE A 366 -0.81 13.22 5.61
N PHE A 367 0.51 13.14 5.74
CA PHE A 367 1.41 12.83 4.65
C PHE A 367 1.49 11.33 4.41
N VAL A 368 1.27 10.88 3.18
CA VAL A 368 1.25 9.44 2.83
C VAL A 368 2.24 9.15 1.71
N PHE A 369 3.29 8.39 2.03
CA PHE A 369 4.43 8.10 1.15
C PHE A 369 4.15 6.86 0.26
N CYS A 370 3.27 7.00 -0.73
CA CYS A 370 2.95 5.89 -1.64
C CYS A 370 2.48 6.29 -3.05
N GLY A 371 2.60 7.55 -3.44
CA GLY A 371 2.03 8.09 -4.68
C GLY A 371 2.61 7.47 -5.96
N ALA A 372 3.82 6.93 -5.91
CA ALA A 372 4.41 6.15 -7.00
C ALA A 372 3.62 4.88 -7.34
N ASN A 373 2.85 4.33 -6.39
CA ASN A 373 1.93 3.22 -6.65
C ASN A 373 0.58 3.77 -7.13
N THR A 374 0.35 3.72 -8.44
CA THR A 374 -0.88 4.27 -9.06
C THR A 374 -2.17 3.66 -8.49
N ALA A 375 -2.16 2.37 -8.11
CA ALA A 375 -3.33 1.72 -7.54
C ALA A 375 -3.64 2.24 -6.13
N LEU A 376 -2.62 2.41 -5.28
CA LEU A 376 -2.77 3.00 -3.94
C LEU A 376 -3.11 4.49 -4.02
N LYS A 377 -2.44 5.25 -4.90
CA LYS A 377 -2.75 6.66 -5.17
C LYS A 377 -4.23 6.85 -5.51
N LYS A 378 -4.78 6.02 -6.41
CA LYS A 378 -6.20 6.05 -6.78
C LYS A 378 -7.12 5.76 -5.58
N ARG A 379 -6.79 4.77 -4.75
CA ARG A 379 -7.57 4.43 -3.54
C ARG A 379 -7.54 5.55 -2.50
N LEU A 380 -6.38 6.15 -2.26
CA LEU A 380 -6.26 7.29 -1.34
C LEU A 380 -6.98 8.54 -1.86
N GLN A 381 -6.93 8.80 -3.17
CA GLN A 381 -7.72 9.88 -3.78
C GLN A 381 -9.22 9.64 -3.61
N GLN A 382 -9.68 8.40 -3.79
CA GLN A 382 -11.07 8.01 -3.54
C GLN A 382 -11.44 8.18 -2.07
N LEU A 383 -10.59 7.74 -1.14
CA LEU A 383 -10.77 7.92 0.30
C LEU A 383 -10.86 9.40 0.67
N ASN A 384 -9.96 10.25 0.15
CA ASN A 384 -9.95 11.68 0.41
C ASN A 384 -11.26 12.32 -0.08
N LEU A 385 -11.73 11.96 -1.28
CA LEU A 385 -13.04 12.40 -1.78
C LEU A 385 -14.19 11.93 -0.87
N GLN A 386 -14.20 10.66 -0.44
CA GLN A 386 -15.23 10.12 0.46
C GLN A 386 -15.28 10.87 1.79
N LEU A 387 -14.12 11.15 2.39
CA LEU A 387 -13.99 11.91 3.63
C LEU A 387 -14.49 13.34 3.44
N THR A 388 -14.18 13.97 2.30
CA THR A 388 -14.70 15.30 1.97
C THR A 388 -16.20 15.35 1.88
N TRP A 389 -16.81 14.41 1.17
CA TRP A 389 -18.26 14.32 1.10
C TRP A 389 -18.90 14.06 2.45
N ARG A 390 -18.32 13.15 3.24
CA ARG A 390 -18.80 12.86 4.59
C ARG A 390 -18.79 14.12 5.45
N ALA A 391 -17.73 14.93 5.43
CA ALA A 391 -17.69 16.17 6.20
C ALA A 391 -18.70 17.21 5.70
N ILE A 392 -18.80 17.45 4.40
CA ILE A 392 -19.80 18.37 3.82
C ILE A 392 -21.21 17.90 4.20
N PHE A 393 -21.49 16.61 3.98
CA PHE A 393 -22.80 16.03 4.22
C PHE A 393 -23.15 15.95 5.71
N LEU A 394 -22.19 15.89 6.63
CA LEU A 394 -22.42 15.89 8.07
C LEU A 394 -22.22 17.27 8.72
N GLY A 395 -21.89 18.31 7.95
CA GLY A 395 -21.59 19.65 8.48
C GLY A 395 -20.39 19.67 9.45
N LEU A 396 -19.41 18.80 9.22
CA LEU A 396 -18.18 18.75 10.02
C LEU A 396 -17.22 19.86 9.58
N ARG A 397 -16.34 20.30 10.48
CA ARG A 397 -15.30 21.30 10.21
C ARG A 397 -14.26 20.82 9.17
N GLU A 398 -13.38 21.73 8.77
CA GLU A 398 -12.28 21.49 7.84
C GLU A 398 -11.55 20.17 8.11
N LEU A 399 -11.28 19.46 7.02
CA LEU A 399 -10.74 18.11 7.03
C LEU A 399 -9.23 18.13 7.16
N SER A 400 -8.70 17.13 7.86
CA SER A 400 -7.30 16.73 7.65
C SER A 400 -7.07 16.50 6.17
N SER A 401 -6.08 17.20 5.61
CA SER A 401 -5.69 16.98 4.22
C SER A 401 -4.83 15.71 4.13
N ILE A 402 -5.35 14.66 3.48
CA ILE A 402 -4.51 13.53 3.07
C ILE A 402 -3.67 14.00 1.89
N ILE A 403 -2.37 14.16 2.13
CA ILE A 403 -1.38 14.61 1.16
C ILE A 403 -0.63 13.38 0.65
N ILE A 404 -0.95 12.98 -0.58
CA ILE A 404 -0.32 11.81 -1.22
C ILE A 404 0.99 12.25 -1.86
N LEU A 405 2.09 11.66 -1.43
CA LEU A 405 3.44 11.98 -1.88
C LEU A 405 3.92 10.94 -2.91
N ASP A 406 4.27 11.40 -4.10
CA ASP A 406 4.99 10.57 -5.10
C ASP A 406 6.46 10.41 -4.66
N HIS A 407 7.39 10.16 -5.58
CA HIS A 407 8.82 10.15 -5.25
C HIS A 407 9.28 11.55 -4.81
N GLN A 408 9.68 11.67 -3.54
CA GLN A 408 10.27 12.88 -2.97
C GLN A 408 11.78 12.69 -2.83
N ASP A 409 12.53 13.78 -2.94
CA ASP A 409 13.95 13.77 -2.59
C ASP A 409 14.15 13.65 -1.07
N ASP A 410 15.39 13.35 -0.67
CA ASP A 410 15.73 13.13 0.73
C ASP A 410 15.51 14.38 1.60
N VAL A 411 15.79 15.58 1.08
CA VAL A 411 15.54 16.85 1.76
C VAL A 411 14.07 17.01 2.15
N ARG A 412 13.15 16.78 1.21
CA ARG A 412 11.70 16.88 1.44
C ARG A 412 11.21 15.83 2.42
N VAL A 413 11.65 14.57 2.26
CA VAL A 413 11.28 13.47 3.16
C VAL A 413 11.74 13.79 4.59
N ALA A 414 13.01 14.13 4.77
CA ALA A 414 13.58 14.45 6.08
C ALA A 414 12.86 15.64 6.74
N SER A 415 12.50 16.67 5.97
CA SER A 415 11.77 17.84 6.48
C SER A 415 10.39 17.49 7.03
N ILE A 416 9.65 16.62 6.30
CA ILE A 416 8.33 16.17 6.73
C ILE A 416 8.43 15.31 8.00
N LEU A 417 9.35 14.34 8.01
CA LEU A 417 9.51 13.39 9.13
C LEU A 417 9.99 14.08 10.40
N THR A 418 10.94 15.03 10.28
CA THR A 418 11.43 15.83 11.42
C THR A 418 10.30 16.63 12.07
N ARG A 419 9.35 17.14 11.28
CA ARG A 419 8.23 17.96 11.77
C ARG A 419 7.03 17.12 12.23
N SER A 420 7.04 15.81 12.01
CA SER A 420 5.88 14.95 12.26
C SER A 420 5.64 14.65 13.72
N ASP A 421 4.43 14.92 14.21
CA ASP A 421 4.01 14.58 15.58
C ASP A 421 3.74 13.09 15.72
N LEU A 422 3.29 12.43 14.65
CA LEU A 422 3.13 10.98 14.58
C LEU A 422 3.75 10.44 13.29
N THR A 423 4.68 9.50 13.42
CA THR A 423 5.25 8.75 12.29
C THR A 423 4.84 7.28 12.38
N ILE A 424 4.19 6.77 11.34
CA ILE A 424 3.75 5.38 11.19
C ILE A 424 4.66 4.68 10.18
N LEU A 425 5.37 3.64 10.62
CA LEU A 425 6.43 2.94 9.88
C LEU A 425 6.20 1.43 9.86
N HIS A 426 6.81 0.71 8.91
CA HIS A 426 6.81 -0.77 8.86
C HIS A 426 8.14 -1.38 9.32
N GLY A 427 9.29 -0.78 9.01
CA GLY A 427 10.62 -1.34 9.30
C GLY A 427 11.63 -1.11 8.17
N GLY A 428 12.80 -1.77 8.27
CA GLY A 428 13.88 -1.75 7.26
C GLY A 428 14.79 -0.53 7.34
N MET A 429 15.42 -0.14 6.22
CA MET A 429 16.37 0.99 6.15
C MET A 429 15.82 2.32 6.64
N VAL A 430 14.50 2.53 6.55
CA VAL A 430 13.86 3.76 7.08
C VAL A 430 14.11 3.91 8.58
N ILE A 431 14.27 2.82 9.32
CA ILE A 431 14.57 2.84 10.75
C ILE A 431 15.92 3.51 10.99
N THR A 432 16.94 3.10 10.25
CA THR A 432 18.29 3.68 10.34
C THR A 432 18.30 5.16 9.93
N GLU A 433 17.51 5.53 8.93
CA GLU A 433 17.36 6.93 8.51
C GLU A 433 16.66 7.78 9.58
N GLU A 434 15.58 7.27 10.18
CA GLU A 434 14.88 7.93 11.29
C GLU A 434 15.79 8.10 12.51
N MET A 435 16.58 7.09 12.88
CA MET A 435 17.55 7.22 13.98
C MET A 435 18.60 8.31 13.77
N ALA A 436 18.89 8.69 12.53
CA ALA A 436 19.81 9.78 12.25
C ALA A 436 19.14 11.17 12.31
N LEU A 437 17.81 11.23 12.28
CA LEU A 437 17.06 12.48 12.41
C LEU A 437 17.06 12.97 13.86
N LYS A 438 16.89 14.29 13.98
CA LYS A 438 16.60 14.91 15.26
C LYS A 438 15.09 14.86 15.48
N HIS A 439 14.68 14.36 16.64
CA HIS A 439 13.28 14.27 17.01
C HIS A 439 12.95 15.24 18.15
N HIS A 440 11.72 15.76 18.16
CA HIS A 440 11.20 16.49 19.32
C HIS A 440 10.62 15.50 20.35
N LYS A 441 10.63 15.87 21.63
CA LYS A 441 10.26 14.96 22.73
C LYS A 441 8.82 14.47 22.67
N ASP A 442 7.95 15.26 22.05
CA ASP A 442 6.52 14.95 21.93
C ASP A 442 6.18 14.12 20.69
N GLN A 443 7.17 13.85 19.83
CA GLN A 443 7.00 13.02 18.64
C GLN A 443 6.60 11.59 19.05
N ARG A 444 5.75 10.98 18.23
CA ARG A 444 5.20 9.65 18.45
C ARG A 444 5.58 8.73 17.31
N PHE A 445 6.03 7.52 17.64
CA PHE A 445 6.33 6.49 16.64
C PHE A 445 5.41 5.30 16.79
N PHE A 446 4.81 4.89 15.68
CA PHE A 446 4.03 3.67 15.60
C PHE A 446 4.57 2.74 14.52
N PHE A 447 4.89 1.51 14.90
CA PHE A 447 5.36 0.50 13.98
C PHE A 447 4.25 -0.51 13.70
N HIS A 448 3.73 -0.47 12.47
CA HIS A 448 2.67 -1.37 12.03
C HIS A 448 3.17 -2.80 11.95
N HIS A 449 2.50 -3.69 12.69
CA HIS A 449 2.78 -5.12 12.76
C HIS A 449 1.48 -5.90 12.60
N SER A 450 1.60 -7.12 12.08
CA SER A 450 0.53 -8.12 12.09
C SER A 450 0.70 -9.06 13.27
N LYS A 451 -0.38 -9.73 13.67
CA LYS A 451 -0.32 -10.86 14.61
C LYS A 451 -0.01 -12.14 13.85
N ASP A 452 0.95 -12.92 14.32
CA ASP A 452 1.19 -14.27 13.81
C ASP A 452 0.13 -15.27 14.33
N ASP A 453 0.29 -16.56 13.96
CA ASP A 453 -0.61 -17.64 14.37
C ASP A 453 -0.65 -17.84 15.91
N HIS A 454 0.34 -17.29 16.63
CA HIS A 454 0.44 -17.32 18.10
C HIS A 454 0.03 -15.98 18.75
N GLY A 455 -0.41 -15.00 17.96
CA GLY A 455 -0.81 -13.68 18.45
C GLY A 455 0.35 -12.72 18.71
N LYS A 456 1.60 -13.10 18.41
CA LYS A 456 2.79 -12.24 18.55
C LYS A 456 2.81 -11.19 17.44
N LEU A 457 3.14 -9.95 17.81
CA LEU A 457 3.34 -8.87 16.83
C LEU A 457 4.65 -9.10 16.07
N THR A 458 4.58 -9.16 14.75
CA THR A 458 5.73 -9.34 13.85
C THR A 458 5.44 -8.76 12.47
N THR A 459 6.46 -8.27 11.77
CA THR A 459 6.40 -7.99 10.33
C THR A 459 6.55 -9.27 9.49
N GLY A 460 6.94 -10.37 10.13
CA GLY A 460 7.35 -11.63 9.48
C GLY A 460 8.83 -11.67 9.09
N LEU A 461 9.57 -10.58 9.29
CA LEU A 461 11.00 -10.47 9.03
C LEU A 461 11.73 -10.20 10.35
N PRO A 462 12.44 -11.20 10.92
CA PRO A 462 13.05 -11.08 12.25
C PRO A 462 14.01 -9.90 12.41
N TRP A 463 14.70 -9.50 11.34
CA TRP A 463 15.64 -8.38 11.37
C TRP A 463 14.94 -7.01 11.36
N GLU A 464 13.76 -6.90 10.73
CA GLU A 464 12.96 -5.67 10.82
C GLU A 464 12.39 -5.52 12.23
N ASP A 465 11.81 -6.60 12.78
CA ASP A 465 11.29 -6.62 14.16
C ASP A 465 12.37 -6.18 15.16
N ALA A 466 13.59 -6.74 15.03
CA ALA A 466 14.70 -6.42 15.94
C ALA A 466 15.30 -5.02 15.71
N SER A 467 15.34 -4.53 14.47
CA SER A 467 15.76 -3.14 14.18
C SER A 467 14.77 -2.14 14.77
N ILE A 468 13.47 -2.46 14.74
CA ILE A 468 12.42 -1.64 15.37
C ILE A 468 12.56 -1.64 16.88
N ASP A 469 12.86 -2.78 17.50
CA ASP A 469 13.13 -2.84 18.94
C ASP A 469 14.34 -1.98 19.32
N TYR A 470 15.43 -2.09 18.55
CA TYR A 470 16.61 -1.25 18.73
C TYR A 470 16.28 0.25 18.59
N PHE A 471 15.45 0.62 17.60
CA PHE A 471 14.98 2.00 17.43
C PHE A 471 14.21 2.50 18.64
N ILE A 472 13.25 1.71 19.14
CA ILE A 472 12.40 2.10 20.27
C ILE A 472 13.27 2.41 21.49
N ASP A 473 14.25 1.57 21.77
CA ASP A 473 15.20 1.78 22.87
C ASP A 473 16.10 2.99 22.62
N HIS A 474 16.54 3.19 21.37
CA HIS A 474 17.33 4.35 20.96
C HIS A 474 16.58 5.67 21.16
N VAL A 475 15.37 5.82 20.66
CA VAL A 475 14.62 7.09 20.77
C VAL A 475 14.17 7.40 22.20
N ARG A 476 13.89 6.38 23.00
CA ARG A 476 13.61 6.55 24.43
C ARG A 476 14.83 7.04 25.19
N SER A 477 15.99 6.43 24.96
CA SER A 477 17.21 6.75 25.69
C SER A 477 17.88 8.05 25.24
N GLN A 478 17.97 8.29 23.92
CA GLN A 478 18.70 9.43 23.35
C GLN A 478 17.83 10.69 23.20
N HIS A 479 16.56 10.52 22.83
CA HIS A 479 15.66 11.65 22.54
C HIS A 479 14.63 11.90 23.64
N GLY A 480 14.52 11.01 24.63
CA GLY A 480 13.53 11.12 25.71
C GLY A 480 12.08 10.94 25.22
N ILE A 481 11.89 10.28 24.07
CA ILE A 481 10.57 10.07 23.47
C ILE A 481 9.90 8.90 24.17
N ALA A 482 8.87 9.20 24.95
CA ALA A 482 8.17 8.18 25.74
C ALA A 482 7.29 7.25 24.88
N TRP A 483 6.72 7.76 23.80
CA TRP A 483 5.75 7.02 22.98
C TRP A 483 6.37 6.55 21.67
N ALA A 484 6.90 5.32 21.70
CA ALA A 484 7.28 4.55 20.53
C ALA A 484 6.77 3.11 20.74
N LYS A 485 5.88 2.61 19.87
CA LYS A 485 5.15 1.35 20.08
C LYS A 485 5.00 0.53 18.79
N LYS A 486 4.98 -0.79 18.95
CA LYS A 486 4.57 -1.76 17.92
C LYS A 486 3.09 -2.10 18.09
N GLY A 487 2.35 -2.29 17.00
CA GLY A 487 0.95 -2.70 17.10
C GLY A 487 0.26 -2.93 15.77
N THR A 488 -0.98 -3.42 15.83
CA THR A 488 -1.89 -3.45 14.68
C THR A 488 -2.62 -2.11 14.52
N ILE A 489 -3.25 -1.87 13.38
CA ILE A 489 -4.10 -0.68 13.15
C ILE A 489 -5.18 -0.53 14.23
N ASP A 490 -5.79 -1.63 14.69
CA ASP A 490 -6.75 -1.61 15.81
C ASP A 490 -6.13 -1.09 17.11
N MET A 491 -4.88 -1.46 17.39
CA MET A 491 -4.15 -0.97 18.57
C MET A 491 -3.82 0.51 18.44
N LEU A 492 -3.42 0.98 17.24
CA LEU A 492 -3.23 2.40 16.97
C LEU A 492 -4.51 3.20 17.22
N CYS A 493 -5.65 2.69 16.74
CA CYS A 493 -6.96 3.32 16.96
C CYS A 493 -7.28 3.47 18.45
N ALA A 494 -7.10 2.39 19.23
CA ALA A 494 -7.34 2.41 20.67
C ALA A 494 -6.42 3.39 21.42
N GLU A 495 -5.15 3.47 21.02
CA GLU A 495 -4.17 4.38 21.61
C GLU A 495 -4.46 5.86 21.29
N LEU A 496 -4.82 6.17 20.05
CA LEU A 496 -5.05 7.55 19.63
C LEU A 496 -6.40 8.10 20.09
N SER A 497 -7.44 7.26 20.16
CA SER A 497 -8.77 7.71 20.57
C SER A 497 -8.97 7.81 22.09
N GLY A 498 -8.01 7.30 22.90
CA GLY A 498 -8.11 7.27 24.35
C GLY A 498 -9.24 6.39 24.90
N GLN A 499 -9.96 5.70 24.01
CA GLN A 499 -11.03 4.77 24.30
C GLN A 499 -10.75 3.50 23.49
N SER A 500 -11.09 2.32 24.02
CA SER A 500 -11.30 1.18 23.11
C SER A 500 -12.42 1.63 22.16
N PRO A 501 -12.19 1.66 20.84
CA PRO A 501 -13.15 2.24 19.93
C PRO A 501 -14.44 1.48 20.12
N ARG A 502 -15.47 2.17 20.64
CA ARG A 502 -16.84 1.68 20.53
C ARG A 502 -17.31 1.83 19.09
N ALA A 503 -16.57 1.22 18.16
CA ALA A 503 -16.79 1.23 16.72
C ALA A 503 -18.24 0.87 16.37
N SER A 504 -18.85 -0.03 17.15
CA SER A 504 -20.27 -0.36 17.08
C SER A 504 -21.18 0.84 17.40
N ILE A 505 -20.97 1.52 18.53
CA ILE A 505 -21.74 2.72 18.93
C ILE A 505 -21.52 3.89 17.96
N ARG A 506 -20.29 4.06 17.47
CA ARG A 506 -19.93 5.10 16.50
C ARG A 506 -20.64 4.90 15.17
N LEU A 507 -20.64 3.67 14.64
CA LEU A 507 -21.39 3.35 13.43
C LEU A 507 -22.88 3.59 13.63
N LEU A 508 -23.44 3.23 14.78
CA LEU A 508 -24.86 3.48 15.10
C LEU A 508 -25.22 4.97 15.11
N ASP A 509 -24.35 5.82 15.67
CA ASP A 509 -24.57 7.27 15.67
C ASP A 509 -24.43 7.89 14.26
N GLU A 510 -23.44 7.45 13.49
CA GLU A 510 -23.29 7.84 12.09
C GLU A 510 -24.48 7.41 11.24
N LEU A 511 -24.95 6.17 11.41
CA LEU A 511 -26.14 5.65 10.75
C LEU A 511 -27.36 6.49 11.10
N SER A 512 -27.55 6.82 12.37
CA SER A 512 -28.68 7.63 12.84
C SER A 512 -28.67 9.03 12.22
N ARG A 513 -27.51 9.71 12.22
CA ARG A 513 -27.34 11.01 11.59
C ARG A 513 -27.56 10.96 10.08
N TYR A 514 -27.09 9.88 9.44
CA TYR A 514 -27.26 9.68 8.01
C TYR A 514 -28.73 9.47 7.63
N ILE A 515 -29.43 8.57 8.34
CA ILE A 515 -30.86 8.29 8.16
C ILE A 515 -31.66 9.60 8.32
N ALA A 516 -31.41 10.37 9.38
CA ALA A 516 -32.09 11.64 9.63
C ALA A 516 -31.89 12.66 8.49
N ARG A 517 -30.67 12.78 7.94
CA ARG A 517 -30.40 13.69 6.82
C ARG A 517 -31.01 13.18 5.51
N CYS A 518 -31.01 11.88 5.27
CA CYS A 518 -31.68 11.31 4.10
C CYS A 518 -33.19 11.56 4.12
N GLU A 519 -33.83 11.45 5.30
CA GLU A 519 -35.23 11.80 5.49
C GLU A 519 -35.49 13.28 5.20
N GLN A 520 -34.60 14.18 5.65
CA GLN A 520 -34.70 15.62 5.38
C GLN A 520 -34.45 16.00 3.91
N SER A 521 -33.47 15.37 3.26
CA SER A 521 -33.10 15.63 1.85
C SER A 521 -34.09 15.04 0.82
N SER A 522 -35.05 14.24 1.28
CA SER A 522 -35.97 13.51 0.40
C SER A 522 -36.99 14.40 -0.32
N SER A 523 -37.04 15.71 -0.06
CA SER A 523 -37.94 16.64 -0.77
C SER A 523 -37.45 17.06 -2.16
N ASP A 524 -36.13 17.07 -2.42
CA ASP A 524 -35.53 17.83 -3.54
C ASP A 524 -34.88 16.96 -4.64
N GLY A 525 -35.24 15.67 -4.73
CA GLY A 525 -34.66 14.71 -5.67
C GLY A 525 -35.65 14.14 -6.70
N THR A 526 -35.13 13.46 -7.73
CA THR A 526 -35.98 12.63 -8.60
C THR A 526 -36.67 11.53 -7.78
N LEU A 527 -37.90 11.14 -8.13
CA LEU A 527 -38.66 10.07 -7.45
C LEU A 527 -37.84 8.79 -7.25
N ALA A 528 -37.04 8.48 -8.25
CA ALA A 528 -36.02 7.44 -8.29
C ALA A 528 -35.02 7.51 -7.11
N MET A 529 -34.42 8.68 -6.90
CA MET A 529 -33.46 8.89 -5.82
C MET A 529 -34.11 8.89 -4.45
N GLN A 530 -35.34 9.40 -4.35
CA GLN A 530 -36.12 9.29 -3.12
C GLN A 530 -36.35 7.83 -2.74
N GLN A 531 -36.71 6.98 -3.71
CA GLN A 531 -36.93 5.54 -3.49
C GLN A 531 -35.65 4.80 -3.12
N LEU A 532 -34.52 5.09 -3.78
CA LEU A 532 -33.22 4.50 -3.42
C LEU A 532 -32.80 4.92 -2.01
N ASN A 533 -32.87 6.23 -1.70
CA ASN A 533 -32.52 6.74 -0.38
C ASN A 533 -33.42 6.14 0.71
N GLN A 534 -34.74 6.05 0.48
CA GLN A 534 -35.67 5.41 1.43
C GLN A 534 -35.36 3.93 1.63
N SER A 535 -35.05 3.20 0.56
CA SER A 535 -34.71 1.76 0.64
C SER A 535 -33.42 1.55 1.42
N MET A 536 -32.42 2.39 1.17
CA MET A 536 -31.15 2.36 1.90
C MET A 536 -31.31 2.79 3.36
N CYS A 537 -32.12 3.80 3.66
CA CYS A 537 -32.43 4.19 5.03
C CYS A 537 -33.10 3.05 5.81
N LYS A 538 -34.09 2.37 5.21
CA LYS A 538 -34.74 1.22 5.83
C LYS A 538 -33.75 0.08 6.10
N LEU A 539 -32.85 -0.18 5.16
CA LEU A 539 -31.79 -1.17 5.36
C LEU A 539 -30.88 -0.76 6.53
N LEU A 540 -30.43 0.49 6.55
CA LEU A 540 -29.58 1.00 7.62
C LEU A 540 -30.29 0.93 8.98
N GLN A 541 -31.59 1.24 9.06
CA GLN A 541 -32.41 1.08 10.27
C GLN A 541 -32.48 -0.39 10.73
N ILE A 542 -32.61 -1.35 9.80
CA ILE A 542 -32.61 -2.79 10.12
C ILE A 542 -31.25 -3.22 10.66
N LEU A 543 -30.16 -2.80 10.01
CA LEU A 543 -28.80 -3.12 10.43
C LEU A 543 -28.46 -2.47 11.77
N GLN A 544 -28.90 -1.23 11.99
CA GLN A 544 -28.77 -0.51 13.24
C GLN A 544 -29.44 -1.29 14.38
N LYS A 545 -30.70 -1.69 14.21
CA LYS A 545 -31.45 -2.47 15.20
C LYS A 545 -30.81 -3.81 15.53
N ASP A 546 -30.20 -4.48 14.54
CA ASP A 546 -29.48 -5.73 14.79
C ASP A 546 -28.19 -5.50 15.58
N ILE A 547 -27.42 -4.46 15.24
CA ILE A 547 -26.21 -4.07 15.99
C ILE A 547 -26.58 -3.70 17.44
N ASP A 548 -27.61 -2.87 17.64
CA ASP A 548 -28.13 -2.50 18.97
C ASP A 548 -28.55 -3.72 19.80
N SER A 549 -29.24 -4.68 19.16
CA SER A 549 -29.65 -5.94 19.79
C SER A 549 -28.44 -6.77 20.23
N GLN A 550 -27.37 -6.82 19.42
CA GLN A 550 -26.13 -7.50 19.79
C GLN A 550 -25.42 -6.82 20.96
N ILE A 551 -25.36 -5.49 20.98
CA ILE A 551 -24.82 -4.72 22.11
C ILE A 551 -25.61 -5.02 23.38
N THR A 552 -26.94 -4.98 23.31
CA THR A 552 -27.84 -5.24 24.44
C THR A 552 -27.67 -6.65 25.00
N ARG A 553 -27.34 -7.63 24.16
CA ARG A 553 -27.04 -9.01 24.55
C ARG A 553 -25.64 -9.20 25.15
N GLY A 554 -24.86 -8.13 25.30
CA GLY A 554 -23.49 -8.18 25.81
C GLY A 554 -22.52 -8.87 24.85
N VAL A 555 -22.83 -8.92 23.54
CA VAL A 555 -21.88 -9.42 22.54
C VAL A 555 -20.67 -8.49 22.55
N SER A 556 -19.47 -9.06 22.68
CA SER A 556 -18.25 -8.24 22.68
C SER A 556 -18.09 -7.51 21.36
N GLU A 557 -17.60 -6.28 21.42
CA GLU A 557 -17.45 -5.41 20.26
C GLU A 557 -16.65 -6.03 19.11
N ASN A 558 -15.55 -6.73 19.43
CA ASN A 558 -14.78 -7.46 18.43
C ASN A 558 -15.62 -8.49 17.67
N LYS A 559 -16.63 -9.10 18.31
CA LYS A 559 -17.57 -10.00 17.65
C LYS A 559 -18.60 -9.22 16.82
N ILE A 560 -19.07 -8.06 17.29
CA ILE A 560 -19.99 -7.18 16.56
C ILE A 560 -19.33 -6.62 15.30
N CYS A 561 -18.11 -6.07 15.38
CA CYS A 561 -17.38 -5.54 14.22
C CYS A 561 -17.06 -6.61 13.16
N ARG A 562 -16.93 -7.87 13.60
CA ARG A 562 -16.77 -9.02 12.71
C ARG A 562 -18.10 -9.55 12.18
N HIS A 563 -19.22 -9.18 12.80
CA HIS A 563 -20.55 -9.60 12.39
C HIS A 563 -20.92 -9.01 11.03
N VAL A 564 -21.69 -9.77 10.27
CA VAL A 564 -22.08 -9.42 8.90
C VAL A 564 -22.84 -8.08 8.88
N SER A 565 -23.73 -7.86 9.84
CA SER A 565 -24.54 -6.63 9.94
C SER A 565 -23.71 -5.35 10.05
N TYR A 566 -22.63 -5.38 10.84
CA TYR A 566 -21.72 -4.25 10.98
C TYR A 566 -20.96 -3.99 9.68
N LYS A 567 -20.36 -5.05 9.11
CA LYS A 567 -19.63 -4.96 7.83
C LYS A 567 -20.54 -4.46 6.72
N LEU A 568 -21.77 -4.94 6.68
CA LEU A 568 -22.76 -4.58 5.68
C LEU A 568 -23.24 -3.15 5.85
N ALA A 569 -23.47 -2.68 7.07
CA ALA A 569 -23.82 -1.29 7.33
C ALA A 569 -22.71 -0.34 6.88
N ASN A 570 -21.45 -0.65 7.19
CA ASN A 570 -20.31 0.13 6.74
C ASN A 570 -20.20 0.14 5.20
N LYS A 571 -20.29 -1.01 4.54
CA LYS A 571 -20.27 -1.11 3.08
C LYS A 571 -21.43 -0.34 2.43
N THR A 572 -22.61 -0.42 3.02
CA THR A 572 -23.80 0.34 2.57
C THR A 572 -23.54 1.84 2.63
N MET A 573 -23.04 2.35 3.75
CA MET A 573 -22.69 3.77 3.87
C MET A 573 -21.64 4.21 2.84
N GLN A 574 -20.60 3.40 2.63
CA GLN A 574 -19.57 3.69 1.63
C GLN A 574 -20.14 3.74 0.21
N PHE A 575 -21.02 2.80 -0.13
CA PHE A 575 -21.71 2.78 -1.42
C PHE A 575 -22.53 4.06 -1.60
N ILE A 576 -23.39 4.41 -0.64
CA ILE A 576 -24.27 5.57 -0.82
C ILE A 576 -23.45 6.87 -0.92
N GLY A 577 -22.41 7.03 -0.10
CA GLY A 577 -21.51 8.19 -0.18
C GLY A 577 -20.83 8.31 -1.55
N LYS A 578 -20.27 7.21 -2.08
CA LYS A 578 -19.69 7.19 -3.44
C LYS A 578 -20.76 7.46 -4.51
N PHE A 579 -21.97 6.93 -4.35
CA PHE A 579 -23.05 7.08 -5.31
C PHE A 579 -23.57 8.52 -5.37
N HIS A 580 -23.79 9.16 -4.22
CA HIS A 580 -24.16 10.58 -4.11
C HIS A 580 -23.08 11.49 -4.70
N TYR A 581 -21.80 11.18 -4.52
CA TYR A 581 -20.72 11.94 -5.18
C TYR A 581 -20.82 11.88 -6.70
N LEU A 582 -20.99 10.68 -7.27
CA LEU A 582 -21.09 10.51 -8.72
C LEU A 582 -22.33 11.22 -9.28
N LEU A 583 -23.44 11.23 -8.54
CA LEU A 583 -24.63 12.01 -8.86
C LEU A 583 -24.38 13.52 -8.84
N ALA A 584 -23.80 14.04 -7.75
CA ALA A 584 -23.52 15.46 -7.63
C ALA A 584 -22.58 15.94 -8.76
N LYS A 585 -21.57 15.12 -9.08
CA LYS A 585 -20.67 15.37 -10.20
C LYS A 585 -21.41 15.37 -11.54
N GLN A 586 -22.34 14.43 -11.73
CA GLN A 586 -23.19 14.36 -12.92
C GLN A 586 -24.07 15.62 -13.07
N VAL A 587 -24.63 16.14 -11.96
CA VAL A 587 -25.46 17.35 -11.96
C VAL A 587 -24.63 18.61 -12.24
N SER A 588 -23.38 18.66 -11.76
CA SER A 588 -22.48 19.81 -11.95
C SER A 588 -21.88 19.92 -13.36
N MET A 589 -21.98 18.87 -14.19
CA MET A 589 -21.40 18.85 -15.53
C MET A 589 -22.41 19.33 -16.57
N ASN A 590 -22.18 20.51 -17.14
CA ASN A 590 -22.91 20.99 -18.32
C ASN A 590 -22.26 20.46 -19.62
N GLU A 591 -23.06 19.77 -20.44
CA GLU A 591 -22.99 19.66 -21.91
C GLU A 591 -22.01 18.69 -22.63
N SER A 592 -21.36 17.74 -21.96
CA SER A 592 -20.59 16.68 -22.66
C SER A 592 -21.23 15.29 -22.54
N ASN A 593 -21.89 14.82 -23.61
CA ASN A 593 -22.50 13.48 -23.69
C ASN A 593 -21.52 12.34 -23.34
N ASN A 594 -20.24 12.48 -23.69
CA ASN A 594 -19.23 11.46 -23.42
C ASN A 594 -18.86 11.36 -21.94
N GLN A 595 -18.87 12.46 -21.18
CA GLN A 595 -18.56 12.43 -19.74
C GLN A 595 -19.71 11.83 -18.93
N HIS A 596 -20.96 12.06 -19.34
CA HIS A 596 -22.12 11.40 -18.74
C HIS A 596 -22.08 9.87 -18.88
N LEU A 597 -21.66 9.36 -20.04
CA LEU A 597 -21.48 7.92 -20.27
C LEU A 597 -20.42 7.32 -19.34
N VAL A 598 -19.29 8.00 -19.15
CA VAL A 598 -18.23 7.56 -18.24
C VAL A 598 -18.71 7.54 -16.78
N LEU A 599 -19.43 8.57 -16.33
CA LEU A 599 -20.00 8.61 -14.98
C LEU A 599 -21.02 7.50 -14.75
N LYS A 600 -21.92 7.26 -15.72
CA LYS A 600 -22.88 6.15 -15.65
C LYS A 600 -22.18 4.79 -15.56
N ALA A 601 -21.11 4.57 -16.33
CA ALA A 601 -20.31 3.36 -16.24
C ALA A 601 -19.64 3.22 -14.86
N GLN A 602 -19.15 4.32 -14.28
CA GLN A 602 -18.60 4.32 -12.91
C GLN A 602 -19.65 4.00 -11.84
N MET A 603 -20.88 4.49 -11.98
CA MET A 603 -21.98 4.18 -11.07
C MET A 603 -22.42 2.72 -11.18
N LEU A 604 -22.46 2.17 -12.40
CA LEU A 604 -22.72 0.76 -12.67
C LEU A 604 -21.64 -0.14 -12.05
N GLU A 605 -20.38 0.23 -12.22
CA GLU A 605 -19.26 -0.53 -11.66
C GLU A 605 -19.28 -0.48 -10.12
N LEU A 606 -19.58 0.69 -9.54
CA LEU A 606 -19.76 0.84 -8.11
C LEU A 606 -20.90 -0.03 -7.56
N ALA A 607 -22.01 -0.11 -8.28
CA ALA A 607 -23.13 -0.97 -7.93
C ALA A 607 -22.75 -2.45 -7.95
N LYS A 608 -21.95 -2.89 -8.94
CA LYS A 608 -21.44 -4.26 -9.02
C LYS A 608 -20.44 -4.58 -7.90
N GLU A 609 -19.50 -3.68 -7.63
CA GLU A 609 -18.53 -3.81 -6.51
C GLU A 609 -19.28 -4.00 -5.19
N TYR A 610 -20.30 -3.19 -4.96
CA TYR A 610 -21.12 -3.27 -3.76
C TYR A 610 -21.94 -4.57 -3.69
N ASP A 611 -22.53 -5.01 -4.80
CA ASP A 611 -23.25 -6.29 -4.87
C ASP A 611 -22.32 -7.49 -4.54
N GLU A 612 -21.12 -7.50 -5.13
CA GLU A 612 -20.11 -8.52 -4.86
C GLU A 612 -19.65 -8.50 -3.40
N ASP A 613 -19.39 -7.32 -2.82
CA ASP A 613 -19.09 -7.15 -1.40
C ASP A 613 -20.20 -7.74 -0.51
N CYS A 614 -21.47 -7.44 -0.83
CA CYS A 614 -22.62 -7.95 -0.10
C CYS A 614 -22.74 -9.48 -0.21
N TYR A 615 -22.50 -10.04 -1.40
CA TYR A 615 -22.52 -11.47 -1.65
C TYR A 615 -21.43 -12.22 -0.87
N GLN A 616 -20.20 -11.69 -0.87
CA GLN A 616 -19.07 -12.25 -0.14
C GLN A 616 -19.31 -12.23 1.38
N LEU A 617 -19.90 -11.14 1.89
CA LEU A 617 -20.26 -11.03 3.31
C LEU A 617 -21.39 -11.98 3.72
N ALA A 618 -22.24 -12.41 2.78
CA ALA A 618 -23.40 -13.24 3.05
C ALA A 618 -23.16 -14.76 3.00
N HIS A 619 -21.95 -15.18 2.60
CA HIS A 619 -21.53 -16.57 2.64
C HIS A 619 -21.41 -17.08 4.10
N GLY A 620 -22.52 -17.49 4.70
CA GLY A 620 -22.52 -18.22 5.98
C GLY A 620 -23.74 -18.09 6.88
N SER A 621 -24.65 -17.11 6.69
CA SER A 621 -25.82 -16.94 7.57
C SER A 621 -27.14 -16.77 6.83
N ARG A 622 -28.22 -17.40 7.34
CA ARG A 622 -29.58 -17.31 6.76
C ARG A 622 -30.12 -15.87 6.78
N PHE A 623 -29.78 -15.11 7.82
CA PHE A 623 -30.11 -13.69 7.94
C PHE A 623 -29.48 -12.85 6.82
N SER A 624 -28.23 -13.15 6.46
CA SER A 624 -27.55 -12.39 5.41
C SER A 624 -28.10 -12.65 4.01
N LYS A 625 -28.68 -13.84 3.75
CA LYS A 625 -29.32 -14.15 2.46
C LYS A 625 -30.55 -13.29 2.20
N SER A 626 -31.37 -13.05 3.23
CA SER A 626 -32.55 -12.18 3.13
C SER A 626 -32.19 -10.72 2.92
N ILE A 627 -31.11 -10.24 3.55
CA ILE A 627 -30.64 -8.86 3.38
C ILE A 627 -30.01 -8.65 1.99
N VAL A 628 -29.22 -9.62 1.50
CA VAL A 628 -28.69 -9.58 0.13
C VAL A 628 -29.81 -9.51 -0.90
N LEU A 629 -30.91 -10.24 -0.70
CA LEU A 629 -32.07 -10.18 -1.60
C LEU A 629 -32.68 -8.76 -1.69
N VAL A 630 -32.78 -8.07 -0.55
CA VAL A 630 -33.26 -6.67 -0.47
C VAL A 630 -32.27 -5.71 -1.12
N LEU A 631 -30.98 -5.95 -0.95
CA LEU A 631 -29.90 -5.14 -1.52
C LEU A 631 -29.79 -5.29 -3.03
N VAL A 632 -29.84 -6.51 -3.54
CA VAL A 632 -29.85 -6.79 -4.98
C VAL A 632 -31.10 -6.16 -5.63
N ALA A 633 -32.24 -6.17 -4.95
CA ALA A 633 -33.44 -5.48 -5.42
C ALA A 633 -33.27 -3.95 -5.44
N ALA A 634 -32.69 -3.35 -4.40
CA ALA A 634 -32.44 -1.90 -4.32
C ALA A 634 -31.39 -1.43 -5.34
N VAL A 635 -30.32 -2.20 -5.55
CA VAL A 635 -29.30 -1.96 -6.57
C VAL A 635 -29.91 -2.17 -7.97
N GLY A 636 -30.73 -3.20 -8.15
CA GLY A 636 -31.50 -3.44 -9.38
C GLY A 636 -32.39 -2.24 -9.74
N VAL A 637 -33.06 -1.63 -8.76
CA VAL A 637 -33.82 -0.38 -8.95
C VAL A 637 -32.89 0.76 -9.40
N ALA A 638 -31.73 0.96 -8.77
CA ALA A 638 -30.74 1.96 -9.18
C ALA A 638 -30.25 1.76 -10.63
N LEU A 639 -29.95 0.53 -11.01
CA LEU A 639 -29.52 0.16 -12.36
C LEU A 639 -30.62 0.37 -13.41
N GLY A 640 -31.85 -0.02 -13.06
CA GLY A 640 -33.03 0.19 -13.86
C GLY A 640 -33.30 1.67 -14.15
N MET A 641 -33.06 2.53 -13.16
CA MET A 641 -33.23 3.99 -13.28
C MET A 641 -32.16 4.62 -14.18
N VAL A 642 -30.91 4.16 -14.10
CA VAL A 642 -29.81 4.64 -14.95
C VAL A 642 -30.03 4.28 -16.42
N ILE A 643 -30.53 3.07 -16.68
CA ILE A 643 -30.85 2.57 -18.03
C ILE A 643 -32.11 3.24 -18.58
N GLY A 644 -33.20 3.26 -17.78
CA GLY A 644 -34.49 3.83 -18.16
C GLY A 644 -34.46 5.34 -18.40
N GLY A 645 -33.70 6.08 -17.59
CA GLY A 645 -33.47 7.52 -17.80
C GLY A 645 -32.63 7.82 -19.04
N GLY A 646 -31.68 6.94 -19.40
CA GLY A 646 -30.88 7.08 -20.63
C GLY A 646 -31.71 6.89 -21.90
N VAL A 647 -32.53 5.85 -21.94
CA VAL A 647 -33.44 5.57 -23.07
C VAL A 647 -34.51 6.66 -23.19
N GLY A 648 -35.05 7.13 -22.06
CA GLY A 648 -36.05 8.21 -22.03
C GLY A 648 -35.53 9.57 -22.51
N MET A 649 -34.29 9.95 -22.18
CA MET A 649 -33.68 11.20 -22.68
C MET A 649 -33.36 11.14 -24.18
N ILE A 650 -32.88 9.99 -24.67
CA ILE A 650 -32.59 9.79 -26.10
C ILE A 650 -33.89 9.81 -26.93
N ALA A 651 -34.95 9.16 -26.45
CA ALA A 651 -36.26 9.20 -27.09
C ALA A 651 -36.95 10.58 -26.97
N GLY A 652 -36.70 11.30 -25.87
CA GLY A 652 -37.25 12.62 -25.60
C GLY A 652 -36.65 13.73 -26.47
N ALA A 653 -35.35 13.66 -26.76
CA ALA A 653 -34.67 14.55 -27.69
C ALA A 653 -35.23 14.48 -29.13
N TRP A 654 -35.97 13.42 -29.46
CA TRP A 654 -36.62 13.21 -30.77
C TRP A 654 -38.11 13.58 -30.82
N THR A 655 -38.81 13.76 -29.69
CA THR A 655 -40.29 13.73 -29.66
C THR A 655 -41.00 14.94 -29.01
N GLY A 656 -40.29 15.98 -28.58
CA GLY A 656 -40.90 17.22 -28.05
C GLY A 656 -41.52 17.07 -26.65
N PRO A 657 -42.33 18.04 -26.15
CA PRO A 657 -42.73 18.17 -24.72
C PRO A 657 -43.37 16.93 -24.04
N GLY A 658 -43.86 15.95 -24.81
CA GLY A 658 -44.25 14.63 -24.29
C GLY A 658 -43.08 13.82 -23.69
N ALA A 659 -41.83 14.24 -23.93
CA ALA A 659 -40.58 13.65 -23.45
C ALA A 659 -40.46 13.57 -21.92
N VAL A 660 -41.06 14.49 -21.17
CA VAL A 660 -41.03 14.47 -19.70
C VAL A 660 -41.84 13.28 -19.17
N VAL A 661 -42.99 12.99 -19.79
CA VAL A 661 -43.84 11.84 -19.43
C VAL A 661 -43.18 10.52 -19.86
N SER A 662 -42.55 10.48 -21.04
CA SER A 662 -41.80 9.31 -21.53
C SER A 662 -40.54 9.02 -20.71
N ALA A 663 -39.85 10.06 -20.22
CA ALA A 663 -38.69 9.92 -19.34
C ALA A 663 -39.09 9.47 -17.93
N ILE A 664 -40.22 9.98 -17.40
CA ILE A 664 -40.79 9.52 -16.12
C ILE A 664 -41.30 8.08 -16.24
N ALA A 665 -42.01 7.74 -17.32
CA ALA A 665 -42.47 6.38 -17.59
C ALA A 665 -41.29 5.41 -17.83
N GLY A 666 -40.23 5.86 -18.50
CA GLY A 666 -38.98 5.10 -18.70
C GLY A 666 -38.19 4.92 -17.40
N LEU A 667 -38.17 5.90 -16.51
CA LEU A 667 -37.59 5.80 -15.17
C LEU A 667 -38.34 4.80 -14.29
N VAL A 668 -39.68 4.86 -14.30
CA VAL A 668 -40.55 3.96 -13.52
C VAL A 668 -40.49 2.54 -14.08
N SER A 669 -40.63 2.37 -15.40
CA SER A 669 -40.51 1.08 -16.09
C SER A 669 -39.12 0.48 -15.92
N GLY A 670 -38.07 1.29 -16.05
CA GLY A 670 -36.68 0.91 -15.83
C GLY A 670 -36.45 0.44 -14.40
N ALA A 671 -36.90 1.20 -13.39
CA ALA A 671 -36.82 0.82 -11.97
C ALA A 671 -37.50 -0.53 -11.67
N TYR A 672 -38.70 -0.75 -12.21
CA TYR A 672 -39.43 -2.02 -12.06
C TYR A 672 -38.71 -3.19 -12.76
N THR A 673 -38.21 -2.97 -13.98
CA THR A 673 -37.50 -3.99 -14.76
C THR A 673 -36.16 -4.33 -14.14
N GLY A 674 -35.44 -3.33 -13.62
CA GLY A 674 -34.18 -3.50 -12.89
C GLY A 674 -34.36 -4.22 -11.55
N ALA A 675 -35.42 -3.91 -10.80
CA ALA A 675 -35.79 -4.65 -9.58
C ALA A 675 -36.10 -6.13 -9.88
N ALA A 676 -36.87 -6.39 -10.95
CA ALA A 676 -37.23 -7.73 -11.39
C ALA A 676 -36.01 -8.52 -11.89
N LEU A 677 -35.12 -7.89 -12.66
CA LEU A 677 -33.87 -8.51 -13.11
C LEU A 677 -32.94 -8.82 -11.94
N GLY A 678 -32.79 -7.91 -10.98
CA GLY A 678 -32.02 -8.14 -9.76
C GLY A 678 -32.56 -9.35 -8.97
N LEU A 679 -33.88 -9.40 -8.75
CA LEU A 679 -34.52 -10.53 -8.08
C LEU A 679 -34.37 -11.86 -8.86
N THR A 680 -34.43 -11.82 -10.19
CA THR A 680 -34.33 -13.01 -11.04
C THR A 680 -32.91 -13.57 -11.09
N ILE A 681 -31.89 -12.70 -11.17
CA ILE A 681 -30.46 -13.06 -11.12
C ILE A 681 -30.09 -13.63 -9.74
N SER A 682 -30.62 -13.02 -8.66
CA SER A 682 -30.43 -13.52 -7.29
C SER A 682 -31.08 -14.89 -7.07
N ALA A 683 -32.29 -15.09 -7.61
CA ALA A 683 -33.01 -16.36 -7.53
C ALA A 683 -32.32 -17.49 -8.29
N THR A 684 -31.65 -17.19 -9.41
CA THR A 684 -30.87 -18.18 -10.18
C THR A 684 -29.54 -18.52 -9.51
N LEU A 685 -28.89 -17.57 -8.83
CA LEU A 685 -27.61 -17.80 -8.14
C LEU A 685 -27.74 -18.49 -6.78
N THR A 686 -28.89 -18.37 -6.10
CA THR A 686 -29.09 -18.90 -4.73
C THR A 686 -29.77 -20.27 -4.67
N GLY A 687 -30.23 -20.82 -5.80
CA GLY A 687 -30.81 -22.17 -5.89
C GLY A 687 -32.14 -22.35 -5.15
N VAL A 688 -32.82 -21.28 -4.76
CA VAL A 688 -34.13 -21.35 -4.08
C VAL A 688 -35.23 -21.28 -5.13
N ALA A 689 -35.56 -22.41 -5.73
CA ALA A 689 -36.69 -22.50 -6.65
C ALA A 689 -38.05 -22.51 -5.92
N THR A 690 -39.01 -21.83 -6.56
CA THR A 690 -40.46 -22.04 -6.54
C THR A 690 -41.32 -21.69 -5.32
N ALA A 691 -40.83 -21.65 -4.08
CA ALA A 691 -41.71 -21.39 -2.93
C ALA A 691 -42.01 -19.88 -2.69
N ALA A 692 -41.04 -18.99 -2.87
CA ALA A 692 -41.21 -17.56 -2.57
C ALA A 692 -42.05 -16.80 -3.62
N VAL A 693 -42.00 -17.23 -4.88
CA VAL A 693 -42.78 -16.63 -5.99
C VAL A 693 -44.26 -17.02 -5.91
N ALA A 694 -44.58 -18.18 -5.32
CA ALA A 694 -45.96 -18.59 -5.06
C ALA A 694 -46.54 -18.00 -3.76
N ALA A 695 -45.70 -17.74 -2.74
CA ALA A 695 -46.16 -17.32 -1.42
C ALA A 695 -46.35 -15.80 -1.22
N ASN A 696 -45.85 -14.93 -2.10
CA ASN A 696 -45.84 -13.48 -1.85
C ASN A 696 -46.51 -12.63 -2.95
N ARG A 697 -47.66 -13.10 -3.45
CA ARG A 697 -48.53 -12.32 -4.34
C ARG A 697 -49.42 -11.29 -3.62
N ALA A 698 -49.27 -11.08 -2.30
CA ALA A 698 -50.33 -10.44 -1.51
C ALA A 698 -49.98 -9.26 -0.57
N SER A 699 -48.73 -8.79 -0.39
CA SER A 699 -48.53 -7.87 0.76
C SER A 699 -47.46 -6.77 0.76
N PHE A 700 -46.60 -6.58 -0.25
CA PHE A 700 -45.55 -5.54 -0.16
C PHE A 700 -45.67 -4.33 -1.08
N PHE A 701 -46.52 -4.37 -2.11
CA PHE A 701 -46.77 -3.22 -2.97
C PHE A 701 -48.24 -3.18 -3.40
N HIS A 702 -49.08 -2.52 -2.59
CA HIS A 702 -50.31 -1.93 -3.10
C HIS A 702 -50.14 -0.42 -3.17
N ALA A 703 -50.03 0.10 -4.40
CA ALA A 703 -50.61 1.40 -4.69
C ALA A 703 -52.14 1.22 -4.69
N LYS A 704 -52.86 2.00 -3.87
CA LYS A 704 -54.31 2.16 -4.10
C LYS A 704 -54.50 2.68 -5.52
N PRO A 705 -55.45 2.16 -6.32
CA PRO A 705 -55.77 2.76 -7.60
C PRO A 705 -56.25 4.20 -7.39
N MET A 706 -55.62 5.15 -8.07
CA MET A 706 -56.09 6.54 -8.17
C MET A 706 -57.39 6.56 -8.99
N GLU A 707 -58.55 6.51 -8.33
CA GLU A 707 -59.84 6.84 -8.95
C GLU A 707 -60.21 8.33 -8.82
N CYS A 708 -59.34 9.19 -8.29
CA CYS A 708 -59.64 10.63 -8.11
C CYS A 708 -59.13 11.57 -9.22
N ALA A 709 -58.43 11.10 -10.26
CA ALA A 709 -57.87 11.99 -11.30
C ALA A 709 -58.66 12.04 -12.62
N ALA A 710 -59.64 11.15 -12.83
CA ALA A 710 -60.44 11.11 -14.07
C ALA A 710 -61.81 11.80 -13.98
N ARG A 711 -62.29 12.15 -12.77
CA ARG A 711 -63.54 12.92 -12.59
C ARG A 711 -63.36 14.43 -12.49
N ALA A 712 -62.14 14.92 -12.21
CA ALA A 712 -61.86 16.35 -12.15
C ALA A 712 -61.71 16.99 -13.55
N THR A 713 -61.24 16.25 -14.55
CA THR A 713 -60.99 16.75 -15.92
C THR A 713 -62.21 16.70 -16.84
N GLN A 714 -63.28 15.95 -16.51
CA GLN A 714 -64.55 15.98 -17.28
C GLN A 714 -65.56 17.02 -16.76
N SER A 715 -65.41 17.48 -15.50
CA SER A 715 -66.28 18.51 -14.91
C SER A 715 -65.87 19.95 -15.28
N GLU A 716 -64.63 20.19 -15.72
CA GLU A 716 -64.18 21.54 -16.14
C GLU A 716 -64.28 21.79 -17.65
N ILE A 717 -64.31 20.74 -18.48
CA ILE A 717 -64.47 20.88 -19.94
C ILE A 717 -65.95 21.12 -20.34
N SER A 718 -66.91 20.82 -19.46
CA SER A 718 -68.34 21.12 -19.67
C SER A 718 -68.75 22.54 -19.24
N LYS A 719 -67.89 23.29 -18.54
CA LYS A 719 -68.15 24.70 -18.14
C LYS A 719 -67.73 25.75 -19.19
N TYR A 720 -67.01 25.36 -20.24
CA TYR A 720 -66.53 26.28 -21.30
C TYR A 720 -67.19 26.07 -22.68
N ARG A 721 -68.38 25.47 -22.75
CA ARG A 721 -69.10 25.26 -24.02
C ARG A 721 -70.49 25.88 -24.13
N LEU A 722 -70.89 26.76 -23.22
CA LEU A 722 -72.10 27.58 -23.36
C LEU A 722 -71.87 28.99 -22.78
N GLN A 723 -71.24 29.84 -23.59
CA GLN A 723 -71.30 31.31 -23.64
C GLN A 723 -70.50 31.68 -24.91
N GLY A 724 -71.10 32.06 -26.05
CA GLY A 724 -72.45 32.60 -26.23
C GLY A 724 -72.51 34.01 -25.68
#